data_AF-A0A2E8PTZ4-F1
#
_entry.id   AF-A0A2E8PTZ4-F1
#
_cell.length_a   1.000
_cell.length_b   1.000
_cell.length_c   1.000
_cell.angle_alpha   90.00
_cell.angle_beta   90.00
_cell.angle_gamma   90.00
#
_symmetry.space_group_name_H-M   'P 1'
#
loop_
_entity.id
_entity.type
_entity.pdbx_description
1 polymer ?
#
loop_
_entity_poly.entity_id
_entity_poly.type
_entity_poly.pdbx_seq_one_letter_code
_entity_poly.pdbx_strand_id
1 'polypeptide(L)'
;MNLWKGNKTGDLMGPCRPAPGARRISNATLRNRKSITIKRSATAPGRLLPARTISLCALLITLTFPGCSNTSKDWDGTLFQDGLSQPDVTLFTLLNDYPALKSVFLQADPEEFNIKLDASMAYHDNAAIGALRTVEKMSLDPNSALRPVLLRASTLINRLRTQDQTAYESSLNLMERIRSGNAPFLSVAIPLSHAGLNKLYNDKTEADLRNDFNEVADDLESADTIDLLHDVEDFLYKSTIQNVNARSGLEKVVEALGDSSLNGDRYLKRKLVAMLGGLGDMLGRRAGFSNYRSPDYAVKQLIVNLENYNTAATGPESANIYDSQWAYSQTTLGAGKNAELKNVLVDLYQGVRDLLQPPSSYVVDSSTPILETLSIRMNELGFANDIDGVDESLGKMLELDLKGLDRDSDNSSYSVSALENLLFMIVLGDVYGYQWANTPPFSSSTPTITGHSNSGNGGVLTLGDSVFALQSKIRGDDTLSLIRFLYDSRADSKVYKNGSVYQFDINAPALMFLQGNSRGSMNNINNQSNADPIYSQTLPFMLNWIKRVIYEGYGPYYSSDMGPGVNYSTSWSTDEYRISVDRLGSSAGTHQVGIGGVEDPGGNGTSYTINEIPIAGREVGSREEAFYKNFQWLLYEKRFVLVIPVHARLGASQIQHATYITVVANGVMGLMNAKPYCNYNLNTCDRDDNGRWQKAGFFIKPDVKQIADTNLVLSNTPGDSVVYVEAWGYGLDGQQNFGFADEVLYGALYDSILYPQPPTLFSGLIPPALSKNAPALERMGFLNSVSVSSSQTDTYWSDRNKLLPLVVSLVAALDDQTDSGTSKNAYKLLTNLARVMVRPYLSRGNDPVSGASNVYNLQIYGSGATFGIRSPSMDDSDYYPDSGLRSILSLLIEDQRRYQDGLLNLVSKTNLLSDVTGMLAEFGGSERAAGREKLLNGMLQILDEVKVNSEAPTAAQFNIETVITDLRDDLADYPDNRPSDLEATEWDDVTDAVSFLFDVLANDSVYSIVPNADGLLEVLIVSQPTQAEVSSLLDLVGVMLTESDGVTQSYLISDILSSDVPNLLRSSAPHARGLIGVMAGLAAPDTFGDYFLLRMKSDHSIDQVLIELEQFLAAPVIQSTGPDPNNILYSAGTLSKAIADIKAQGRKTGVGGYWFEDHWNVTEQGNTVFDSLNYIFSRKVR
;
A
#
# COMPACT_ATOMS: atom_id res chain seq x y z
N MET A 1 25.16 23.05 -48.88
CA MET A 1 26.47 23.39 -49.50
C MET A 1 27.10 22.09 -49.98
N ASN A 2 27.15 21.97 -51.31
CA ASN A 2 27.70 20.95 -52.21
C ASN A 2 28.84 19.99 -51.76
N LEU A 3 28.74 18.74 -52.28
CA LEU A 3 29.76 17.85 -52.93
C LEU A 3 30.03 16.49 -52.22
N TRP A 4 29.64 15.31 -52.72
CA TRP A 4 29.93 14.50 -53.94
C TRP A 4 31.27 13.72 -53.98
N LYS A 5 31.15 12.46 -54.44
CA LYS A 5 32.15 11.43 -54.86
C LYS A 5 32.53 10.38 -53.79
N GLY A 6 32.51 9.07 -54.03
CA GLY A 6 32.14 8.26 -55.21
C GLY A 6 33.00 6.99 -55.31
N ASN A 7 32.36 5.87 -55.74
CA ASN A 7 32.92 4.77 -56.56
C ASN A 7 34.04 3.87 -55.96
N LYS A 8 34.14 2.55 -56.19
CA LYS A 8 33.77 1.72 -57.36
C LYS A 8 34.02 0.22 -57.11
N THR A 9 33.25 -0.64 -57.83
CA THR A 9 33.59 -1.96 -58.46
C THR A 9 33.96 -3.16 -57.58
N GLY A 10 33.54 -4.41 -57.83
CA GLY A 10 32.89 -5.11 -58.97
C GLY A 10 33.28 -6.61 -58.85
N ASP A 11 32.37 -7.58 -58.79
CA ASP A 11 31.61 -8.25 -59.87
C ASP A 11 32.20 -9.63 -60.29
N LEU A 12 31.31 -10.64 -60.33
CA LEU A 12 31.21 -11.77 -61.30
C LEU A 12 31.67 -13.22 -60.97
N MET A 13 30.65 -14.10 -61.03
CA MET A 13 30.54 -15.44 -61.66
C MET A 13 30.93 -16.74 -60.89
N GLY A 14 29.93 -17.64 -60.73
CA GLY A 14 30.05 -19.06 -60.32
C GLY A 14 30.47 -20.00 -61.47
N PRO A 15 30.07 -21.31 -61.54
CA PRO A 15 29.30 -22.18 -60.65
C PRO A 15 29.94 -23.59 -60.41
N CYS A 16 29.28 -24.48 -59.64
CA CYS A 16 29.11 -25.94 -59.85
C CYS A 16 29.04 -26.79 -58.55
N ARG A 17 27.95 -27.56 -58.44
CA ARG A 17 27.60 -28.63 -57.47
C ARG A 17 28.27 -29.97 -57.87
N PRO A 18 28.46 -30.97 -56.98
CA PRO A 18 27.36 -31.89 -56.55
C PRO A 18 27.39 -32.37 -55.08
N ALA A 19 26.21 -32.80 -54.60
CA ALA A 19 25.94 -33.48 -53.32
C ALA A 19 26.32 -35.00 -53.40
N PRO A 20 26.38 -35.79 -52.29
CA PRO A 20 25.14 -36.29 -51.65
C PRO A 20 25.19 -36.66 -50.13
N GLY A 21 23.98 -36.63 -49.52
CA GLY A 21 23.48 -37.63 -48.55
C GLY A 21 23.63 -37.37 -47.04
N ALA A 22 22.66 -37.60 -46.13
CA ALA A 22 21.19 -37.63 -46.09
C ALA A 22 20.77 -37.99 -44.64
N ARG A 23 19.60 -37.46 -44.20
CA ARG A 23 18.78 -37.77 -42.99
C ARG A 23 19.22 -37.09 -41.67
N ARG A 24 18.34 -36.48 -40.84
CA ARG A 24 16.87 -36.57 -40.69
C ARG A 24 16.31 -35.28 -40.04
N ILE A 25 15.02 -35.06 -40.27
CA ILE A 25 14.15 -33.91 -39.92
C ILE A 25 13.77 -33.88 -38.42
N SER A 26 13.67 -32.69 -37.81
CA SER A 26 12.58 -32.33 -36.88
C SER A 26 12.41 -30.80 -36.78
N ASN A 27 11.15 -30.38 -36.87
CA ASN A 27 10.60 -29.02 -36.78
C ASN A 27 10.71 -28.39 -35.37
N ALA A 28 10.30 -27.11 -35.31
CA ALA A 28 9.91 -26.28 -34.15
C ALA A 28 11.08 -25.49 -33.50
N THR A 29 10.98 -24.20 -33.18
CA THR A 29 9.84 -23.27 -33.07
C THR A 29 10.41 -21.86 -33.03
N LEU A 30 10.02 -20.98 -33.96
CA LEU A 30 10.19 -19.53 -33.84
C LEU A 30 9.16 -19.06 -32.80
N ARG A 31 9.61 -18.80 -31.56
CA ARG A 31 8.81 -18.15 -30.53
C ARG A 31 8.75 -16.66 -30.86
N ASN A 32 7.60 -16.22 -31.38
CA ASN A 32 7.21 -14.81 -31.37
C ASN A 32 7.09 -14.37 -29.90
N ARG A 33 7.86 -13.35 -29.56
CA ARG A 33 7.97 -12.75 -28.23
C ARG A 33 6.69 -11.96 -27.96
N LYS A 34 5.97 -12.37 -26.92
CA LYS A 34 4.84 -11.65 -26.33
C LYS A 34 5.39 -10.43 -25.61
N SER A 35 4.73 -9.29 -25.78
CA SER A 35 5.21 -8.00 -25.29
C SER A 35 4.05 -7.26 -24.63
N ILE A 36 4.22 -6.91 -23.36
CA ILE A 36 3.50 -5.89 -22.60
C ILE A 36 1.98 -5.97 -22.70
N THR A 37 1.42 -6.69 -21.74
CA THR A 37 0.01 -6.68 -21.35
C THR A 37 -0.35 -5.28 -20.81
N ILE A 38 -0.56 -4.34 -21.73
CA ILE A 38 -1.24 -3.01 -21.72
C ILE A 38 -0.98 -2.35 -23.11
N LYS A 39 -0.49 -3.05 -24.14
CA LYS A 39 0.00 -2.40 -25.37
C LYS A 39 -1.04 -1.71 -26.25
N ARG A 40 -2.37 -1.87 -26.04
CA ARG A 40 -3.39 -1.14 -26.84
C ARG A 40 -4.76 -0.91 -26.19
N SER A 41 -5.12 -1.56 -25.07
CA SER A 41 -6.51 -1.51 -24.58
C SER A 41 -6.89 -0.23 -23.82
N ALA A 42 -5.91 0.58 -23.43
CA ALA A 42 -6.16 1.89 -22.89
C ALA A 42 -6.09 2.91 -24.01
N THR A 43 -7.15 3.02 -24.80
CA THR A 43 -7.37 4.23 -25.58
C THR A 43 -8.59 4.94 -24.98
N ALA A 44 -8.46 6.25 -24.74
CA ALA A 44 -9.33 7.14 -23.94
C ALA A 44 -10.77 6.63 -23.66
N PRO A 45 -11.32 6.72 -22.44
CA PRO A 45 -12.61 6.12 -22.04
C PRO A 45 -13.83 6.59 -22.84
N GLY A 46 -13.71 7.70 -23.56
CA GLY A 46 -14.65 8.08 -24.62
C GLY A 46 -14.83 7.04 -25.74
N ARG A 47 -13.94 6.04 -25.81
CA ARG A 47 -13.94 4.89 -26.73
C ARG A 47 -14.67 3.66 -26.14
N LEU A 48 -14.65 3.45 -24.83
CA LEU A 48 -15.35 2.32 -24.18
C LEU A 48 -16.86 2.54 -23.98
N LEU A 49 -17.31 3.78 -23.81
CA LEU A 49 -18.74 4.11 -23.82
C LEU A 49 -19.45 3.56 -25.08
N PRO A 50 -18.94 3.74 -26.31
CA PRO A 50 -19.41 3.07 -27.53
C PRO A 50 -19.81 1.60 -27.40
N ALA A 51 -18.95 0.75 -26.84
CA ALA A 51 -19.25 -0.68 -26.67
C ALA A 51 -20.40 -0.91 -25.67
N ARG A 52 -20.42 -0.18 -24.56
CA ARG A 52 -21.51 -0.20 -23.56
C ARG A 52 -22.84 0.30 -24.14
N THR A 53 -22.75 1.28 -25.02
CA THR A 53 -23.88 1.90 -25.75
C THR A 53 -24.54 0.88 -26.67
N ILE A 54 -23.77 -0.05 -27.24
CA ILE A 54 -24.25 -1.06 -28.19
C ILE A 54 -25.01 -2.20 -27.51
N SER A 55 -24.55 -2.68 -26.34
CA SER A 55 -25.29 -3.70 -25.58
C SER A 55 -26.66 -3.18 -25.12
N LEU A 56 -26.74 -1.93 -24.68
CA LEU A 56 -28.04 -1.30 -24.42
C LEU A 56 -28.79 -1.01 -25.72
N CYS A 57 -28.13 -0.69 -26.84
CA CYS A 57 -28.81 -0.56 -28.13
C CYS A 57 -29.40 -1.88 -28.62
N ALA A 58 -28.76 -3.03 -28.38
CA ALA A 58 -29.35 -4.33 -28.66
C ALA A 58 -30.61 -4.59 -27.80
N LEU A 59 -30.60 -4.11 -26.54
CA LEU A 59 -31.77 -4.08 -25.68
C LEU A 59 -32.81 -3.04 -26.15
N LEU A 60 -32.40 -1.84 -26.56
CA LEU A 60 -33.29 -0.80 -27.06
C LEU A 60 -33.85 -1.15 -28.42
N ILE A 61 -33.16 -1.91 -29.27
CA ILE A 61 -33.68 -2.42 -30.53
C ILE A 61 -34.87 -3.34 -30.28
N THR A 62 -34.94 -4.01 -29.13
CA THR A 62 -36.16 -4.74 -28.72
C THR A 62 -37.23 -3.83 -28.09
N LEU A 63 -36.88 -2.60 -27.69
CA LEU A 63 -37.74 -1.66 -26.95
C LEU A 63 -38.18 -0.40 -27.74
N THR A 64 -37.54 -0.10 -28.88
CA THR A 64 -37.89 1.01 -29.79
C THR A 64 -39.13 0.71 -30.65
N PHE A 65 -39.87 -0.34 -30.29
CA PHE A 65 -41.25 -0.56 -30.75
C PHE A 65 -42.13 -0.25 -29.55
N PRO A 66 -42.77 0.93 -29.51
CA PRO A 66 -44.04 1.17 -30.17
C PRO A 66 -44.19 2.60 -30.74
N GLY A 67 -45.15 2.72 -31.65
CA GLY A 67 -45.65 3.99 -32.14
C GLY A 67 -45.69 3.99 -33.65
N CYS A 68 -46.86 3.64 -34.22
CA CYS A 68 -47.62 4.49 -35.15
C CYS A 68 -48.76 3.75 -35.88
N SER A 69 -50.01 4.09 -35.54
CA SER A 69 -51.27 3.53 -36.07
C SER A 69 -51.66 4.08 -37.43
N ASN A 70 -51.89 3.20 -38.41
CA ASN A 70 -52.14 3.57 -39.80
C ASN A 70 -53.64 3.73 -40.13
N THR A 71 -53.98 4.67 -41.01
CA THR A 71 -55.19 4.58 -41.84
C THR A 71 -54.93 5.05 -43.27
N SER A 72 -54.48 4.15 -44.15
CA SER A 72 -55.34 3.64 -45.24
C SER A 72 -54.66 2.61 -46.17
N LYS A 73 -55.15 1.36 -46.08
CA LYS A 73 -55.40 0.39 -47.16
C LYS A 73 -54.28 -0.04 -48.13
N ASP A 74 -53.03 -0.13 -47.70
CA ASP A 74 -52.07 -1.14 -48.22
C ASP A 74 -51.10 -1.64 -47.12
N TRP A 75 -51.51 -1.53 -45.85
CA TRP A 75 -50.82 -2.06 -44.68
C TRP A 75 -51.88 -2.22 -43.59
N ASP A 76 -52.21 -3.46 -43.20
CA ASP A 76 -53.24 -3.73 -42.19
C ASP A 76 -52.74 -3.31 -40.80
N GLY A 77 -53.22 -2.15 -40.36
CA GLY A 77 -52.86 -1.45 -39.13
C GLY A 77 -53.67 -1.90 -37.91
N THR A 78 -53.66 -3.18 -37.57
CA THR A 78 -54.27 -3.70 -36.31
C THR A 78 -53.27 -3.81 -35.15
N LEU A 79 -52.06 -3.24 -35.30
CA LEU A 79 -50.87 -3.50 -34.47
C LEU A 79 -50.86 -3.02 -33.00
N PHE A 80 -51.89 -2.34 -32.46
CA PHE A 80 -51.73 -1.64 -31.16
C PHE A 80 -52.97 -1.50 -30.23
N GLN A 81 -54.02 -2.32 -30.31
CA GLN A 81 -55.09 -2.34 -29.29
C GLN A 81 -55.60 -3.75 -29.00
N ASP A 82 -55.66 -4.14 -27.71
CA ASP A 82 -56.33 -5.36 -27.28
C ASP A 82 -57.85 -5.11 -27.26
N GLY A 83 -58.60 -5.78 -28.14
CA GLY A 83 -60.06 -5.63 -28.20
C GLY A 83 -60.78 -5.90 -29.53
N LEU A 84 -60.08 -6.14 -30.64
CA LEU A 84 -60.73 -6.44 -31.92
C LEU A 84 -60.10 -7.66 -32.60
N SER A 85 -60.93 -8.68 -32.80
CA SER A 85 -60.60 -9.97 -33.40
C SER A 85 -60.01 -9.84 -34.81
N GLN A 86 -58.71 -10.12 -35.01
CA GLN A 86 -58.11 -10.76 -36.20
C GLN A 86 -56.59 -11.06 -36.01
N PRO A 87 -55.97 -11.93 -36.84
CA PRO A 87 -54.78 -12.73 -36.50
C PRO A 87 -53.40 -12.18 -36.91
N ASP A 88 -53.24 -10.88 -37.18
CA ASP A 88 -51.96 -10.34 -37.67
C ASP A 88 -51.13 -9.69 -36.55
N VAL A 89 -49.81 -9.95 -36.59
CA VAL A 89 -48.84 -9.72 -35.50
C VAL A 89 -48.70 -8.22 -35.15
N THR A 90 -49.25 -7.87 -33.99
CA THR A 90 -49.20 -6.62 -33.23
C THR A 90 -48.09 -6.66 -32.17
N LEU A 91 -47.51 -5.54 -31.71
CA LEU A 91 -46.47 -5.57 -30.64
C LEU A 91 -46.99 -6.24 -29.36
N PHE A 92 -48.28 -6.02 -29.07
CA PHE A 92 -48.99 -6.64 -27.96
C PHE A 92 -49.43 -8.10 -28.24
N THR A 93 -49.33 -8.57 -29.49
CA THR A 93 -49.50 -9.99 -29.86
C THR A 93 -48.20 -10.70 -30.17
N LEU A 94 -47.09 -9.99 -30.37
CA LEU A 94 -45.74 -10.55 -30.52
C LEU A 94 -45.31 -11.24 -29.22
N LEU A 95 -45.69 -10.63 -28.10
CA LEU A 95 -45.52 -11.16 -26.76
C LEU A 95 -46.76 -11.94 -26.29
N ASN A 96 -47.74 -12.27 -27.15
CA ASN A 96 -48.91 -13.07 -26.69
C ASN A 96 -48.49 -14.46 -26.22
N ASP A 97 -47.51 -15.05 -26.91
CA ASP A 97 -46.94 -16.33 -26.53
C ASP A 97 -45.99 -16.20 -25.30
N TYR A 98 -45.75 -14.96 -24.85
CA TYR A 98 -44.85 -14.58 -23.75
C TYR A 98 -45.57 -13.62 -22.76
N PRO A 99 -46.57 -14.11 -22.00
CA PRO A 99 -47.40 -13.27 -21.13
C PRO A 99 -46.63 -12.55 -20.00
N ALA A 100 -45.58 -13.15 -19.42
CA ALA A 100 -44.73 -12.49 -18.44
C ALA A 100 -43.95 -11.33 -19.05
N LEU A 101 -43.36 -11.48 -20.24
CA LEU A 101 -42.76 -10.37 -20.97
C LEU A 101 -43.80 -9.32 -21.38
N LYS A 102 -44.99 -9.74 -21.80
CA LYS A 102 -46.08 -8.83 -22.17
C LYS A 102 -46.51 -7.96 -20.99
N SER A 103 -46.60 -8.52 -19.78
CA SER A 103 -47.02 -7.80 -18.58
C SER A 103 -46.15 -6.58 -18.24
N VAL A 104 -44.86 -6.65 -18.56
CA VAL A 104 -43.88 -5.57 -18.37
C VAL A 104 -44.28 -4.31 -19.15
N PHE A 105 -44.86 -4.50 -20.34
CA PHE A 105 -45.31 -3.40 -21.21
C PHE A 105 -46.75 -2.96 -20.94
N LEU A 106 -47.57 -3.79 -20.29
CA LEU A 106 -48.96 -3.45 -19.95
C LEU A 106 -49.05 -2.39 -18.85
N GLN A 107 -48.00 -2.22 -18.04
CA GLN A 107 -47.94 -1.21 -16.97
C GLN A 107 -47.45 0.16 -17.45
N ALA A 108 -46.94 0.25 -18.68
CA ALA A 108 -46.54 1.53 -19.27
C ALA A 108 -47.78 2.29 -19.75
N ASP A 109 -47.94 3.52 -19.30
CA ASP A 109 -48.90 4.47 -19.87
C ASP A 109 -48.45 4.84 -21.30
N PRO A 110 -49.24 4.54 -22.35
CA PRO A 110 -48.89 4.84 -23.73
C PRO A 110 -48.67 6.34 -24.00
N GLU A 111 -49.37 7.23 -23.30
CA GLU A 111 -49.21 8.69 -23.49
C GLU A 111 -47.88 9.15 -22.90
N GLU A 112 -47.62 8.83 -21.63
CA GLU A 112 -46.37 9.16 -20.95
C GLU A 112 -45.16 8.49 -21.64
N PHE A 113 -45.33 7.25 -22.10
CA PHE A 113 -44.32 6.52 -22.89
C PHE A 113 -43.88 7.32 -24.12
N ASN A 114 -44.84 7.79 -24.93
CA ASN A 114 -44.53 8.50 -26.17
C ASN A 114 -43.90 9.87 -25.90
N ILE A 115 -44.40 10.59 -24.88
CA ILE A 115 -43.84 11.90 -24.48
C ILE A 115 -42.39 11.74 -24.01
N LYS A 116 -42.11 10.72 -23.19
CA LYS A 116 -40.77 10.48 -22.65
C LYS A 116 -39.82 9.98 -23.73
N LEU A 117 -40.28 9.12 -24.64
CA LEU A 117 -39.49 8.64 -25.79
C LEU A 117 -39.15 9.79 -26.74
N ASP A 118 -40.11 10.69 -27.01
CA ASP A 118 -39.86 11.89 -27.80
C ASP A 118 -38.84 12.81 -27.12
N ALA A 119 -38.98 13.04 -25.81
CA ALA A 119 -38.01 13.82 -25.04
C ALA A 119 -36.59 13.25 -25.13
N SER A 120 -36.43 11.91 -25.12
CA SER A 120 -35.12 11.26 -25.29
C SER A 120 -34.59 11.34 -26.74
N MET A 121 -35.45 11.18 -27.75
CA MET A 121 -35.04 11.26 -29.16
C MET A 121 -34.82 12.70 -29.65
N ALA A 122 -35.49 13.68 -29.05
CA ALA A 122 -35.37 15.11 -29.33
C ALA A 122 -34.33 15.80 -28.45
N TYR A 123 -33.75 15.11 -27.46
CA TYR A 123 -32.70 15.66 -26.60
C TYR A 123 -31.55 16.29 -27.40
N HIS A 124 -31.19 15.63 -28.51
CA HIS A 124 -30.34 16.18 -29.56
C HIS A 124 -31.06 16.05 -30.91
N ASP A 125 -31.64 17.15 -31.42
CA ASP A 125 -32.53 17.17 -32.61
C ASP A 125 -31.97 16.41 -33.83
N ASN A 126 -30.66 16.48 -34.06
CA ASN A 126 -29.98 15.85 -35.19
C ASN A 126 -29.52 14.40 -34.94
N ALA A 127 -29.58 13.90 -33.69
CA ALA A 127 -29.04 12.59 -33.33
C ALA A 127 -29.97 11.43 -33.72
N ALA A 128 -31.29 11.65 -33.67
CA ALA A 128 -32.29 10.61 -33.92
C ALA A 128 -32.18 9.96 -35.30
N ILE A 129 -31.84 10.72 -36.35
CA ILE A 129 -31.67 10.17 -37.70
C ILE A 129 -30.51 9.17 -37.70
N GLY A 130 -29.36 9.54 -37.11
CA GLY A 130 -28.21 8.65 -37.03
C GLY A 130 -28.48 7.40 -36.20
N ALA A 131 -29.14 7.52 -35.05
CA ALA A 131 -29.53 6.36 -34.23
C ALA A 131 -30.45 5.38 -35.00
N LEU A 132 -31.47 5.89 -35.70
CA LEU A 132 -32.37 5.06 -36.52
C LEU A 132 -31.63 4.37 -37.69
N ARG A 133 -30.62 5.03 -38.27
CA ARG A 133 -29.75 4.41 -39.29
C ARG A 133 -28.82 3.35 -38.71
N THR A 134 -28.39 3.50 -37.47
CA THR A 134 -27.65 2.47 -36.75
C THR A 134 -28.52 1.24 -36.53
N VAL A 135 -29.77 1.42 -36.07
CA VAL A 135 -30.74 0.32 -35.89
C VAL A 135 -31.06 -0.35 -37.22
N GLU A 136 -31.23 0.42 -38.30
CA GLU A 136 -31.36 -0.10 -39.67
C GLU A 136 -30.20 -1.04 -40.01
N LYS A 137 -28.95 -0.57 -39.87
CA LYS A 137 -27.76 -1.36 -40.21
C LYS A 137 -27.60 -2.58 -39.33
N MET A 138 -27.73 -2.44 -38.01
CA MET A 138 -27.58 -3.56 -37.08
C MET A 138 -28.60 -4.66 -37.31
N SER A 139 -29.83 -4.32 -37.71
CA SER A 139 -30.91 -5.30 -37.85
C SER A 139 -30.97 -5.94 -39.24
N LEU A 140 -30.66 -5.16 -40.29
CA LEU A 140 -30.70 -5.61 -41.69
C LEU A 140 -29.38 -6.23 -42.17
N ASP A 141 -28.23 -5.82 -41.65
CA ASP A 141 -26.94 -6.38 -42.05
C ASP A 141 -26.76 -7.78 -41.43
N PRO A 142 -26.64 -8.85 -42.23
CA PRO A 142 -26.37 -10.18 -41.70
C PRO A 142 -24.99 -10.27 -41.00
N ASN A 143 -24.06 -9.35 -41.27
CA ASN A 143 -22.73 -9.31 -40.66
C ASN A 143 -22.66 -8.52 -39.36
N SER A 144 -23.76 -7.90 -38.89
CA SER A 144 -23.75 -7.09 -37.66
C SER A 144 -23.53 -7.89 -36.38
N ALA A 145 -23.50 -9.22 -36.43
CA ALA A 145 -23.44 -10.15 -35.30
C ALA A 145 -24.57 -10.00 -34.24
N LEU A 146 -25.60 -9.17 -34.47
CA LEU A 146 -26.71 -8.98 -33.52
C LEU A 146 -27.44 -10.29 -33.20
N ARG A 147 -27.73 -11.12 -34.21
CA ARG A 147 -28.37 -12.44 -34.04
C ARG A 147 -27.51 -13.39 -33.18
N PRO A 148 -26.22 -13.61 -33.51
CA PRO A 148 -25.27 -14.32 -32.63
C PRO A 148 -25.25 -13.83 -31.19
N VAL A 149 -25.18 -12.51 -30.94
CA VAL A 149 -25.19 -11.96 -29.58
C VAL A 149 -26.47 -12.32 -28.82
N LEU A 150 -27.64 -12.13 -29.45
CA LEU A 150 -28.93 -12.47 -28.83
C LEU A 150 -29.05 -13.98 -28.55
N LEU A 151 -28.50 -14.82 -29.44
CA LEU A 151 -28.50 -16.28 -29.27
C LEU A 151 -27.53 -16.74 -28.15
N ARG A 152 -26.34 -16.14 -28.07
CA ARG A 152 -25.39 -16.41 -26.97
C ARG A 152 -25.92 -15.89 -25.64
N ALA A 153 -26.62 -14.76 -25.62
CA ALA A 153 -27.33 -14.27 -24.43
C ALA A 153 -28.44 -15.24 -23.98
N SER A 154 -29.24 -15.78 -24.92
CA SER A 154 -30.21 -16.86 -24.62
C SER A 154 -29.51 -18.10 -24.07
N THR A 155 -28.36 -18.48 -24.65
CA THR A 155 -27.54 -19.60 -24.13
C THR A 155 -27.08 -19.35 -22.69
N LEU A 156 -26.65 -18.13 -22.34
CA LEU A 156 -26.27 -17.77 -20.97
C LEU A 156 -27.45 -17.86 -20.00
N ILE A 157 -28.63 -17.33 -20.37
CA ILE A 157 -29.84 -17.42 -19.55
C ILE A 157 -30.25 -18.89 -19.34
N ASN A 158 -30.17 -19.71 -20.38
CA ASN A 158 -30.46 -21.14 -20.31
C ASN A 158 -29.47 -21.86 -19.36
N ARG A 159 -28.16 -21.58 -19.46
CA ARG A 159 -27.14 -22.15 -18.57
C ARG A 159 -27.44 -21.84 -17.10
N LEU A 160 -27.69 -20.56 -16.78
CA LEU A 160 -28.02 -20.13 -15.43
C LEU A 160 -29.20 -20.91 -14.83
N ARG A 161 -30.19 -21.25 -15.66
CA ARG A 161 -31.41 -21.92 -15.22
C ARG A 161 -31.29 -23.42 -15.11
N THR A 162 -30.62 -24.06 -16.06
CA THR A 162 -30.68 -25.52 -16.25
C THR A 162 -29.49 -26.26 -15.69
N GLN A 163 -28.34 -25.60 -15.53
CA GLN A 163 -27.10 -26.26 -15.18
C GLN A 163 -26.94 -26.45 -13.66
N ASP A 164 -27.32 -25.44 -12.87
CA ASP A 164 -27.50 -25.56 -11.43
C ASP A 164 -28.87 -25.02 -11.01
N GLN A 165 -29.88 -25.88 -11.16
CA GLN A 165 -31.25 -25.55 -10.83
C GLN A 165 -31.43 -25.21 -9.34
N THR A 166 -30.63 -25.81 -8.44
CA THR A 166 -30.78 -25.58 -6.99
C THR A 166 -30.27 -24.20 -6.61
N ALA A 167 -29.11 -23.80 -7.13
CA ALA A 167 -28.58 -22.45 -6.96
C ALA A 167 -29.50 -21.41 -7.59
N TYR A 168 -30.01 -21.68 -8.79
CA TYR A 168 -30.96 -20.81 -9.47
C TYR A 168 -32.21 -20.56 -8.62
N GLU A 169 -32.92 -21.62 -8.19
CA GLU A 169 -34.12 -21.51 -7.37
C GLU A 169 -33.88 -20.78 -6.04
N SER A 170 -32.72 -21.01 -5.41
CA SER A 170 -32.33 -20.36 -4.15
C SER A 170 -32.04 -18.86 -4.31
N SER A 171 -31.57 -18.43 -5.48
CA SER A 171 -31.26 -17.03 -5.79
C SER A 171 -32.49 -16.18 -6.16
N LEU A 172 -33.60 -16.81 -6.59
CA LEU A 172 -34.79 -16.11 -7.10
C LEU A 172 -35.37 -15.12 -6.09
N ASN A 173 -35.41 -15.49 -4.81
CA ASN A 173 -35.94 -14.60 -3.76
C ASN A 173 -35.09 -13.33 -3.62
N LEU A 174 -33.77 -13.45 -3.69
CA LEU A 174 -32.87 -12.31 -3.65
C LEU A 174 -33.02 -11.44 -4.91
N MET A 175 -33.08 -12.05 -6.09
CA MET A 175 -33.31 -11.32 -7.33
C MET A 175 -34.65 -10.56 -7.30
N GLU A 176 -35.69 -11.12 -6.70
CA GLU A 176 -36.96 -10.45 -6.48
C GLU A 176 -36.88 -9.31 -5.45
N ARG A 177 -36.12 -9.46 -4.36
CA ARG A 177 -35.85 -8.36 -3.42
C ARG A 177 -35.12 -7.20 -4.11
N ILE A 178 -34.15 -7.51 -4.96
CA ILE A 178 -33.40 -6.51 -5.74
C ILE A 178 -34.34 -5.83 -6.76
N ARG A 179 -35.17 -6.61 -7.46
CA ARG A 179 -36.12 -6.09 -8.46
C ARG A 179 -37.22 -5.21 -7.86
N SER A 180 -37.76 -5.62 -6.72
CA SER A 180 -38.85 -4.90 -6.03
C SER A 180 -38.38 -3.74 -5.14
N GLY A 181 -37.07 -3.68 -4.87
CA GLY A 181 -36.45 -2.65 -4.05
C GLY A 181 -36.59 -1.24 -4.63
N ASN A 182 -36.50 -0.24 -3.74
CA ASN A 182 -36.54 1.17 -4.14
C ASN A 182 -35.23 1.65 -4.80
N ALA A 183 -34.16 0.85 -4.73
CA ALA A 183 -32.89 1.15 -5.37
C ALA A 183 -32.94 0.69 -6.84
N PRO A 184 -32.74 1.59 -7.83
CA PRO A 184 -32.86 1.24 -9.23
C PRO A 184 -31.64 0.44 -9.72
N PHE A 185 -31.59 -0.85 -9.39
CA PHE A 185 -30.49 -1.76 -9.72
C PHE A 185 -30.04 -1.66 -11.17
N LEU A 186 -30.96 -1.66 -12.14
CA LEU A 186 -30.62 -1.58 -13.56
C LEU A 186 -29.97 -0.25 -13.96
N SER A 187 -30.37 0.88 -13.35
CA SER A 187 -29.72 2.18 -13.61
C SER A 187 -28.29 2.25 -13.09
N VAL A 188 -27.98 1.46 -12.06
CA VAL A 188 -26.69 1.43 -11.38
C VAL A 188 -25.78 0.35 -11.97
N ALA A 189 -26.33 -0.82 -12.28
CA ALA A 189 -25.60 -1.96 -12.84
C ALA A 189 -25.16 -1.72 -14.29
N ILE A 190 -25.86 -0.84 -15.01
CA ILE A 190 -25.48 -0.44 -16.37
C ILE A 190 -24.67 0.86 -16.28
N PRO A 191 -23.36 0.83 -16.57
CA PRO A 191 -22.48 2.00 -16.42
C PRO A 191 -22.66 2.99 -17.58
N LEU A 192 -23.78 3.70 -17.58
CA LEU A 192 -24.09 4.78 -18.53
C LEU A 192 -24.28 6.09 -17.78
N SER A 193 -23.27 6.96 -17.80
CA SER A 193 -23.44 8.31 -17.27
C SER A 193 -24.04 9.21 -18.35
N HIS A 194 -25.20 9.80 -18.07
CA HIS A 194 -25.80 10.82 -18.93
C HIS A 194 -24.79 11.92 -19.28
N ALA A 195 -24.10 12.41 -18.26
CA ALA A 195 -23.10 13.46 -18.41
C ALA A 195 -21.96 13.03 -19.34
N GLY A 196 -21.52 11.76 -19.29
CA GLY A 196 -20.43 11.25 -20.13
C GLY A 196 -20.86 11.13 -21.58
N LEU A 197 -22.04 10.57 -21.82
CA LEU A 197 -22.64 10.48 -23.16
C LEU A 197 -22.86 11.88 -23.77
N ASN A 198 -23.37 12.82 -22.97
CA ASN A 198 -23.61 14.19 -23.42
C ASN A 198 -22.29 14.92 -23.74
N LYS A 199 -21.24 14.72 -22.93
CA LYS A 199 -19.90 15.25 -23.19
C LYS A 199 -19.33 14.71 -24.51
N LEU A 200 -19.41 13.40 -24.74
CA LEU A 200 -18.95 12.79 -25.99
C LEU A 200 -19.66 13.34 -27.23
N TYR A 201 -20.99 13.52 -27.15
CA TYR A 201 -21.76 14.08 -28.26
C TYR A 201 -21.34 15.52 -28.61
N ASN A 202 -21.05 16.32 -27.59
CA ASN A 202 -20.70 17.73 -27.77
C ASN A 202 -19.25 17.91 -28.23
N ASP A 203 -18.31 17.12 -27.69
CA ASP A 203 -16.87 17.32 -27.88
C ASP A 203 -16.33 16.61 -29.15
N LYS A 204 -16.91 15.48 -29.58
CA LYS A 204 -16.36 14.67 -30.68
C LYS A 204 -17.15 14.75 -31.97
N THR A 205 -16.49 14.90 -33.11
CA THR A 205 -17.17 14.91 -34.43
C THR A 205 -17.69 13.52 -34.82
N GLU A 206 -18.53 13.45 -35.85
CA GLU A 206 -19.00 12.17 -36.39
C GLU A 206 -17.85 11.31 -36.94
N ALA A 207 -16.82 11.94 -37.51
CA ALA A 207 -15.63 11.24 -37.98
C ALA A 207 -14.80 10.67 -36.82
N ASP A 208 -14.65 11.45 -35.73
CA ASP A 208 -13.91 11.02 -34.55
C ASP A 208 -14.60 9.82 -33.88
N LEU A 209 -15.91 9.91 -33.66
CA LEU A 209 -16.69 8.82 -33.06
C LEU A 209 -16.73 7.57 -33.95
N ARG A 210 -16.74 7.73 -35.27
CA ARG A 210 -16.64 6.59 -36.19
C ARG A 210 -15.27 5.90 -36.05
N ASN A 211 -14.19 6.67 -35.96
CA ASN A 211 -12.85 6.11 -35.77
C ASN A 211 -12.74 5.43 -34.41
N ASP A 212 -13.23 6.07 -33.34
CA ASP A 212 -13.27 5.50 -32.00
C ASP A 212 -13.99 4.14 -31.95
N PHE A 213 -15.16 4.01 -32.60
CA PHE A 213 -15.88 2.73 -32.66
C PHE A 213 -15.07 1.63 -33.38
N ASN A 214 -14.36 1.99 -34.46
CA ASN A 214 -13.53 1.01 -35.19
C ASN A 214 -12.26 0.66 -34.40
N GLU A 215 -11.62 1.62 -33.75
CA GLU A 215 -10.46 1.38 -32.91
C GLU A 215 -10.81 0.46 -31.73
N VAL A 216 -11.96 0.66 -31.08
CA VAL A 216 -12.43 -0.23 -30.00
C VAL A 216 -12.70 -1.64 -30.52
N ALA A 217 -13.27 -1.75 -31.74
CA ALA A 217 -13.47 -3.05 -32.37
C ALA A 217 -12.14 -3.75 -32.64
N ASP A 218 -11.13 -3.02 -33.13
CA ASP A 218 -9.80 -3.55 -33.40
C ASP A 218 -9.06 -3.91 -32.09
N ASP A 219 -9.25 -3.13 -31.01
CA ASP A 219 -8.65 -3.38 -29.69
C ASP A 219 -9.24 -4.63 -29.04
N LEU A 220 -10.56 -4.83 -29.14
CA LEU A 220 -11.26 -6.03 -28.63
C LEU A 220 -10.89 -7.31 -29.40
N GLU A 221 -10.52 -7.20 -30.69
CA GLU A 221 -10.03 -8.31 -31.52
C GLU A 221 -8.53 -8.57 -31.37
N SER A 222 -7.80 -7.70 -30.66
CA SER A 222 -6.37 -7.86 -30.49
C SER A 222 -6.04 -9.11 -29.64
N ALA A 223 -4.96 -9.80 -30.00
CA ALA A 223 -4.53 -11.00 -29.29
C ALA A 223 -4.27 -10.74 -27.80
N ASP A 224 -3.76 -9.56 -27.45
CA ASP A 224 -3.46 -9.18 -26.07
C ASP A 224 -4.73 -8.94 -25.24
N THR A 225 -5.77 -8.31 -25.83
CA THR A 225 -7.07 -8.16 -25.16
C THR A 225 -7.77 -9.49 -24.98
N ILE A 226 -7.68 -10.39 -25.96
CA ILE A 226 -8.24 -11.75 -25.85
C ILE A 226 -7.53 -12.53 -24.73
N ASP A 227 -6.20 -12.51 -24.70
CA ASP A 227 -5.42 -13.15 -23.63
C ASP A 227 -5.81 -12.57 -22.25
N LEU A 228 -5.99 -11.24 -22.13
CA LEU A 228 -6.46 -10.60 -20.89
C LEU A 228 -7.88 -11.02 -20.49
N LEU A 229 -8.82 -11.05 -21.43
CA LEU A 229 -10.19 -11.49 -21.18
C LEU A 229 -10.22 -12.95 -20.73
N HIS A 230 -9.42 -13.81 -21.36
CA HIS A 230 -9.23 -15.19 -20.93
C HIS A 230 -8.59 -15.28 -19.55
N ASP A 231 -7.57 -14.49 -19.24
CA ASP A 231 -6.93 -14.48 -17.92
C ASP A 231 -7.91 -14.06 -16.80
N VAL A 232 -8.79 -13.08 -17.09
CA VAL A 232 -9.86 -12.67 -16.16
C VAL A 232 -10.87 -13.79 -15.96
N GLU A 233 -11.30 -14.46 -17.03
CA GLU A 233 -12.20 -15.61 -16.92
C GLU A 233 -11.55 -16.81 -16.24
N ASP A 234 -10.27 -17.09 -16.50
CA ASP A 234 -9.46 -18.09 -15.80
C ASP A 234 -9.41 -17.79 -14.30
N PHE A 235 -9.22 -16.53 -13.94
CA PHE A 235 -9.22 -16.10 -12.56
C PHE A 235 -10.58 -16.32 -11.89
N LEU A 236 -11.67 -15.90 -12.55
CA LEU A 236 -13.02 -16.09 -12.04
C LEU A 236 -13.39 -17.57 -11.94
N TYR A 237 -13.05 -18.38 -12.94
CA TYR A 237 -13.32 -19.81 -12.97
C TYR A 237 -12.54 -20.56 -11.88
N LYS A 238 -11.26 -20.23 -11.69
CA LYS A 238 -10.47 -20.80 -10.58
C LYS A 238 -11.02 -20.42 -9.21
N SER A 239 -11.39 -19.15 -9.02
CA SER A 239 -11.87 -18.64 -7.74
C SER A 239 -13.29 -19.07 -7.39
N THR A 240 -14.15 -19.33 -8.37
CA THR A 240 -15.55 -19.72 -8.15
C THR A 240 -15.80 -21.23 -8.22
N ILE A 241 -15.06 -21.97 -9.05
CA ILE A 241 -15.28 -23.40 -9.32
C ILE A 241 -14.12 -24.28 -8.86
N GLN A 242 -12.88 -24.01 -9.28
CA GLN A 242 -11.78 -24.96 -9.04
C GLN A 242 -11.26 -24.97 -7.60
N ASN A 243 -11.24 -23.81 -6.93
CA ASN A 243 -10.64 -23.64 -5.63
C ASN A 243 -11.69 -23.40 -4.53
N VAL A 244 -11.94 -24.43 -3.73
CA VAL A 244 -12.94 -24.40 -2.64
C VAL A 244 -12.63 -23.34 -1.58
N ASN A 245 -11.35 -23.07 -1.29
CA ASN A 245 -10.96 -22.09 -0.29
C ASN A 245 -11.13 -20.66 -0.81
N ALA A 246 -10.68 -20.38 -2.04
CA ALA A 246 -10.91 -19.08 -2.68
C ALA A 246 -12.41 -18.80 -2.81
N ARG A 247 -13.19 -19.84 -3.13
CA ARG A 247 -14.65 -19.77 -3.16
C ARG A 247 -15.27 -19.43 -1.81
N SER A 248 -14.90 -20.15 -0.74
CA SER A 248 -15.32 -19.84 0.62
C SER A 248 -14.91 -18.42 1.04
N GLY A 249 -13.75 -17.96 0.58
CA GLY A 249 -13.28 -16.60 0.82
C GLY A 249 -14.15 -15.54 0.16
N LEU A 250 -14.51 -15.72 -1.12
CA LEU A 250 -15.44 -14.85 -1.85
C LEU A 250 -16.80 -14.78 -1.18
N GLU A 251 -17.35 -15.92 -0.73
CA GLU A 251 -18.61 -15.98 0.02
C GLU A 251 -18.56 -15.08 1.26
N LYS A 252 -17.51 -15.22 2.07
CA LYS A 252 -17.34 -14.41 3.28
C LYS A 252 -17.16 -12.92 3.00
N VAL A 253 -16.45 -12.55 1.94
CA VAL A 253 -16.30 -11.13 1.55
C VAL A 253 -17.65 -10.54 1.16
N VAL A 254 -18.43 -11.22 0.31
CA VAL A 254 -19.76 -10.74 -0.10
C VAL A 254 -20.73 -10.70 1.09
N GLU A 255 -20.71 -11.73 1.95
CA GLU A 255 -21.47 -11.74 3.21
C GLU A 255 -21.10 -10.58 4.12
N ALA A 256 -19.81 -10.25 4.26
CA ALA A 256 -19.34 -9.15 5.09
C ALA A 256 -19.80 -7.79 4.55
N LEU A 257 -19.79 -7.61 3.23
CA LEU A 257 -20.28 -6.39 2.58
C LEU A 257 -21.80 -6.21 2.75
N GLY A 258 -22.57 -7.31 2.81
CA GLY A 258 -23.99 -7.29 3.14
C GLY A 258 -24.31 -7.22 4.64
N ASP A 259 -23.32 -7.33 5.52
CA ASP A 259 -23.53 -7.44 6.96
C ASP A 259 -23.95 -6.11 7.59
N SER A 260 -25.07 -6.11 8.30
CA SER A 260 -25.61 -4.93 8.99
C SER A 260 -24.66 -4.35 10.05
N SER A 261 -23.79 -5.17 10.65
CA SER A 261 -22.78 -4.69 11.60
C SER A 261 -21.74 -3.79 10.93
N LEU A 262 -21.32 -4.12 9.70
CA LEU A 262 -20.31 -3.33 8.98
C LEU A 262 -20.87 -2.14 8.21
N ASN A 263 -22.06 -2.27 7.64
CA ASN A 263 -22.57 -1.27 6.70
C ASN A 263 -23.90 -0.62 7.11
N GLY A 264 -24.45 -0.93 8.29
CA GLY A 264 -25.74 -0.42 8.76
C GLY A 264 -25.84 1.11 8.81
N ASP A 265 -24.73 1.80 9.08
CA ASP A 265 -24.64 3.27 9.14
C ASP A 265 -24.06 3.90 7.85
N ARG A 266 -23.75 3.08 6.84
CA ARG A 266 -23.13 3.47 5.57
C ARG A 266 -21.79 4.21 5.70
N TYR A 267 -21.15 4.22 6.86
CA TYR A 267 -19.86 4.90 7.03
C TYR A 267 -18.76 4.19 6.23
N LEU A 268 -18.64 2.86 6.43
CA LEU A 268 -17.67 2.04 5.71
C LEU A 268 -17.88 2.10 4.19
N LYS A 269 -19.14 2.00 3.73
CA LYS A 269 -19.50 2.22 2.32
C LYS A 269 -18.91 3.53 1.78
N ARG A 270 -19.16 4.66 2.46
CA ARG A 270 -18.68 5.97 2.02
C ARG A 270 -17.15 6.04 1.99
N LYS A 271 -16.46 5.44 2.96
CA LYS A 271 -14.99 5.38 2.97
C LYS A 271 -14.41 4.47 1.88
N LEU A 272 -15.04 3.32 1.59
CA LEU A 272 -14.66 2.45 0.46
C LEU A 272 -14.83 3.16 -0.89
N VAL A 273 -15.95 3.86 -1.08
CA VAL A 273 -16.22 4.67 -2.28
C VAL A 273 -15.22 5.82 -2.40
N ALA A 274 -14.94 6.52 -1.29
CA ALA A 274 -13.95 7.60 -1.26
C ALA A 274 -12.52 7.10 -1.56
N MET A 275 -12.16 5.91 -1.09
CA MET A 275 -10.88 5.27 -1.39
C MET A 275 -10.73 4.94 -2.89
N LEU A 276 -11.78 4.37 -3.51
CA LEU A 276 -11.80 4.13 -4.96
C LEU A 276 -11.68 5.45 -5.74
N GLY A 277 -12.44 6.46 -5.31
CA GLY A 277 -12.37 7.82 -5.84
C GLY A 277 -10.97 8.44 -5.72
N GLY A 278 -10.34 8.29 -4.57
CA GLY A 278 -9.01 8.83 -4.26
C GLY A 278 -7.89 8.24 -5.13
N LEU A 279 -7.99 6.95 -5.49
CA LEU A 279 -7.08 6.31 -6.45
C LEU A 279 -7.19 6.92 -7.85
N GLY A 280 -8.40 7.31 -8.27
CA GLY A 280 -8.58 8.06 -9.50
C GLY A 280 -8.06 9.49 -9.36
N ASP A 281 -8.46 10.18 -8.29
CA ASP A 281 -8.12 11.59 -8.07
C ASP A 281 -6.61 11.84 -8.02
N MET A 282 -5.79 10.89 -7.52
CA MET A 282 -4.32 11.03 -7.55
C MET A 282 -3.76 11.14 -8.98
N LEU A 283 -4.37 10.45 -9.95
CA LEU A 283 -4.00 10.51 -11.36
C LEU A 283 -4.53 11.77 -12.07
N GLY A 284 -5.26 12.63 -11.35
CA GLY A 284 -5.61 13.99 -11.78
C GLY A 284 -4.73 15.07 -11.15
N ARG A 285 -3.89 14.71 -10.17
CA ARG A 285 -2.96 15.64 -9.51
C ARG A 285 -1.68 15.79 -10.34
N ARG A 286 -0.96 16.88 -10.09
CA ARG A 286 0.36 17.13 -10.67
C ARG A 286 1.45 16.95 -9.61
N ALA A 287 2.59 16.39 -9.99
CA ALA A 287 3.69 16.07 -9.09
C ALA A 287 4.77 17.18 -9.04
N GLY A 288 5.60 17.16 -7.99
CA GLY A 288 6.71 18.09 -7.77
C GLY A 288 6.33 19.39 -7.02
N PHE A 289 7.34 20.17 -6.60
CA PHE A 289 7.19 21.38 -5.78
C PHE A 289 6.32 22.48 -6.39
N SER A 290 6.46 22.68 -7.69
CA SER A 290 5.68 23.67 -8.45
C SER A 290 4.48 23.04 -9.18
N ASN A 291 4.15 21.78 -8.88
CA ASN A 291 3.12 21.01 -9.59
C ASN A 291 3.36 21.00 -11.12
N TYR A 292 4.62 20.88 -11.52
CA TYR A 292 5.02 21.03 -12.92
C TYR A 292 4.88 19.73 -13.72
N ARG A 293 4.99 18.55 -13.08
CA ARG A 293 4.89 17.27 -13.77
C ARG A 293 3.45 16.76 -13.83
N SER A 294 3.05 16.29 -14.99
CA SER A 294 1.79 15.57 -15.17
C SER A 294 1.89 14.14 -14.61
N PRO A 295 0.76 13.52 -14.24
CA PRO A 295 0.74 12.20 -13.65
C PRO A 295 1.19 11.10 -14.64
N ASP A 296 0.91 11.27 -15.94
CA ASP A 296 1.42 10.36 -16.98
C ASP A 296 2.95 10.38 -17.06
N TYR A 297 3.55 11.57 -16.98
CA TYR A 297 5.01 11.72 -16.99
C TYR A 297 5.63 11.03 -15.77
N ALA A 298 5.02 11.16 -14.58
CA ALA A 298 5.48 10.48 -13.38
C ALA A 298 5.45 8.95 -13.51
N VAL A 299 4.42 8.39 -14.14
CA VAL A 299 4.31 6.93 -14.41
C VAL A 299 5.35 6.48 -15.44
N LYS A 300 5.50 7.19 -16.56
CA LYS A 300 6.52 6.88 -17.59
C LYS A 300 7.92 6.89 -16.99
N GLN A 301 8.22 7.87 -16.15
CA GLN A 301 9.50 7.99 -15.48
C GLN A 301 9.74 6.88 -14.44
N LEU A 302 8.69 6.45 -13.74
CA LEU A 302 8.77 5.28 -12.86
C LEU A 302 9.14 4.03 -13.65
N ILE A 303 8.51 3.79 -14.81
CA ILE A 303 8.81 2.65 -15.68
C ILE A 303 10.31 2.63 -16.06
N VAL A 304 10.83 3.78 -16.52
CA VAL A 304 12.26 3.93 -16.86
C VAL A 304 13.17 3.71 -15.65
N ASN A 305 12.80 4.25 -14.49
CA ASN A 305 13.60 4.09 -13.27
C ASN A 305 13.59 2.63 -12.77
N LEU A 306 12.47 1.91 -12.88
CA LEU A 306 12.39 0.49 -12.51
C LEU A 306 13.26 -0.38 -13.42
N GLU A 307 13.27 -0.10 -14.73
CA GLU A 307 14.19 -0.77 -15.66
C GLU A 307 15.65 -0.52 -15.24
N ASN A 308 16.04 0.74 -15.09
CA ASN A 308 17.43 1.12 -14.83
C ASN A 308 18.00 0.60 -13.50
N TYR A 309 17.20 0.59 -12.42
CA TYR A 309 17.67 0.30 -11.05
C TYR A 309 17.22 -1.06 -10.51
N ASN A 310 16.18 -1.68 -11.08
CA ASN A 310 15.60 -2.92 -10.57
C ASN A 310 15.53 -4.04 -11.61
N THR A 311 16.00 -3.85 -12.84
CA THR A 311 15.92 -4.89 -13.87
C THR A 311 17.28 -5.09 -14.54
N ALA A 312 17.64 -6.33 -14.83
CA ALA A 312 18.88 -6.64 -15.56
C ALA A 312 18.68 -6.36 -17.05
N ALA A 313 19.69 -5.80 -17.72
CA ALA A 313 19.60 -5.49 -19.14
C ALA A 313 19.47 -6.77 -19.99
N THR A 314 18.49 -6.81 -20.88
CA THR A 314 18.21 -7.97 -21.77
C THR A 314 18.78 -7.79 -23.18
N GLY A 315 19.21 -6.58 -23.55
CA GLY A 315 19.72 -6.20 -24.87
C GLY A 315 21.26 -6.15 -25.02
N PRO A 316 21.79 -5.91 -26.24
CA PRO A 316 23.22 -5.74 -26.52
C PRO A 316 23.76 -4.34 -26.18
N GLU A 317 22.93 -3.44 -25.65
CA GLU A 317 23.32 -2.07 -25.26
C GLU A 317 24.11 -2.06 -23.94
N SER A 318 24.66 -0.90 -23.58
CA SER A 318 25.50 -0.75 -22.37
C SER A 318 24.74 -1.14 -21.11
N ALA A 319 25.42 -1.84 -20.19
CA ALA A 319 24.90 -2.21 -18.87
C ALA A 319 24.21 -1.03 -18.16
N ASN A 320 22.97 -1.24 -17.70
CA ASN A 320 22.21 -0.25 -16.95
C ASN A 320 22.75 -0.10 -15.50
N ILE A 321 22.14 0.74 -14.67
CA ILE A 321 22.65 1.02 -13.31
C ILE A 321 22.62 -0.26 -12.45
N TYR A 322 21.58 -1.08 -12.60
CA TYR A 322 21.45 -2.35 -11.91
C TYR A 322 22.64 -3.28 -12.18
N ASP A 323 23.06 -3.43 -13.44
CA ASP A 323 24.17 -4.30 -13.83
C ASP A 323 25.56 -3.70 -13.52
N SER A 324 25.69 -2.38 -13.64
CA SER A 324 26.96 -1.68 -13.44
C SER A 324 27.31 -1.43 -11.98
N GLN A 325 26.31 -1.27 -11.11
CA GLN A 325 26.51 -1.03 -9.68
C GLN A 325 26.26 -2.30 -8.86
N TRP A 326 27.32 -2.78 -8.20
CA TRP A 326 27.32 -4.04 -7.46
C TRP A 326 26.28 -4.12 -6.33
N ALA A 327 25.86 -2.97 -5.79
CA ALA A 327 24.84 -2.86 -4.74
C ALA A 327 23.48 -3.45 -5.13
N TYR A 328 23.16 -3.44 -6.42
CA TYR A 328 21.86 -3.86 -6.94
C TYR A 328 21.83 -5.32 -7.37
N SER A 329 22.87 -5.78 -8.09
CA SER A 329 22.91 -7.09 -8.73
C SER A 329 23.41 -8.25 -7.84
N GLN A 330 23.81 -7.98 -6.59
CA GLN A 330 24.43 -8.99 -5.74
C GLN A 330 23.44 -10.06 -5.22
N THR A 331 23.77 -11.34 -5.45
CA THR A 331 22.91 -12.50 -5.10
C THR A 331 23.36 -13.30 -3.86
N THR A 332 24.51 -12.97 -3.27
CA THR A 332 25.25 -13.88 -2.36
C THR A 332 24.97 -13.75 -0.86
N LEU A 333 23.98 -12.97 -0.43
CA LEU A 333 23.92 -12.45 0.94
C LEU A 333 22.53 -12.67 1.56
N GLY A 334 22.43 -13.52 2.58
CA GLY A 334 21.14 -13.96 3.18
C GLY A 334 20.21 -12.78 3.53
N ALA A 335 18.96 -12.71 3.08
CA ALA A 335 18.04 -13.71 2.55
C ALA A 335 17.98 -13.84 1.00
N GLY A 336 19.13 -13.76 0.31
CA GLY A 336 19.30 -14.40 -1.00
C GLY A 336 18.61 -13.73 -2.18
N LYS A 337 18.40 -12.40 -2.15
CA LYS A 337 17.75 -11.70 -3.25
C LYS A 337 18.40 -10.33 -3.50
N ASN A 338 18.85 -10.15 -4.73
CA ASN A 338 19.28 -8.87 -5.32
C ASN A 338 18.13 -7.83 -5.28
N ALA A 339 18.38 -6.60 -5.72
CA ALA A 339 17.37 -5.55 -5.84
C ALA A 339 16.46 -5.73 -7.07
N GLU A 340 16.46 -6.91 -7.68
CA GLU A 340 15.68 -7.19 -8.88
C GLU A 340 14.18 -7.07 -8.60
N LEU A 341 13.44 -6.47 -9.54
CA LEU A 341 12.03 -6.13 -9.43
C LEU A 341 11.20 -7.36 -9.05
N LYS A 342 11.44 -8.50 -9.69
CA LYS A 342 10.76 -9.76 -9.37
C LYS A 342 10.90 -10.10 -7.90
N ASN A 343 12.12 -10.04 -7.38
CA ASN A 343 12.41 -10.40 -6.00
C ASN A 343 11.81 -9.40 -5.02
N VAL A 344 11.87 -8.10 -5.33
CA VAL A 344 11.26 -7.04 -4.53
C VAL A 344 9.75 -7.25 -4.45
N LEU A 345 9.06 -7.44 -5.59
CA LEU A 345 7.60 -7.61 -5.63
C LEU A 345 7.14 -8.90 -4.95
N VAL A 346 7.86 -10.02 -5.13
CA VAL A 346 7.55 -11.30 -4.45
C VAL A 346 7.70 -11.16 -2.93
N ASP A 347 8.75 -10.51 -2.46
CA ASP A 347 8.97 -10.33 -1.02
C ASP A 347 8.03 -9.29 -0.40
N LEU A 348 7.64 -8.25 -1.16
CA LEU A 348 6.58 -7.31 -0.74
C LEU A 348 5.24 -8.03 -0.63
N TYR A 349 4.89 -8.86 -1.62
CA TYR A 349 3.69 -9.68 -1.56
C TYR A 349 3.68 -10.60 -0.34
N GLN A 350 4.79 -11.31 -0.09
CA GLN A 350 4.93 -12.15 1.11
C GLN A 350 4.83 -11.33 2.39
N GLY A 351 5.47 -10.17 2.48
CA GLY A 351 5.39 -9.32 3.66
C GLY A 351 3.98 -8.79 3.92
N VAL A 352 3.22 -8.43 2.88
CA VAL A 352 1.81 -8.01 3.02
C VAL A 352 0.93 -9.20 3.42
N ARG A 353 1.15 -10.37 2.81
CA ARG A 353 0.45 -11.62 3.20
C ARG A 353 0.75 -11.97 4.65
N ASP A 354 1.98 -11.84 5.12
CA ASP A 354 2.38 -12.12 6.51
C ASP A 354 1.76 -11.16 7.54
N LEU A 355 1.28 -9.97 7.14
CA LEU A 355 0.50 -9.09 8.04
C LEU A 355 -0.94 -9.59 8.22
N LEU A 356 -1.46 -10.31 7.23
CA LEU A 356 -2.80 -10.89 7.29
C LEU A 356 -2.75 -12.29 7.90
N GLN A 357 -1.88 -13.16 7.38
CA GLN A 357 -1.61 -14.50 7.91
C GLN A 357 -0.18 -14.54 8.48
N PRO A 358 0.01 -14.10 9.72
CA PRO A 358 1.33 -14.09 10.30
C PRO A 358 1.87 -15.52 10.50
N PRO A 359 3.13 -15.79 10.10
CA PRO A 359 3.70 -17.11 10.23
C PRO A 359 3.90 -17.44 11.72
N SER A 360 3.55 -18.66 12.10
CA SER A 360 3.67 -19.15 13.49
C SER A 360 5.12 -19.15 14.02
N SER A 361 6.12 -18.94 13.15
CA SER A 361 7.52 -18.72 13.56
C SER A 361 7.74 -17.37 14.25
N TYR A 362 6.96 -16.34 13.91
CA TYR A 362 7.14 -14.97 14.40
C TYR A 362 6.09 -14.54 15.42
N VAL A 363 4.87 -15.07 15.38
CA VAL A 363 3.77 -14.66 16.28
C VAL A 363 3.35 -15.74 17.27
N VAL A 364 2.67 -15.32 18.35
CA VAL A 364 2.05 -16.21 19.34
C VAL A 364 0.81 -16.90 18.77
N ASP A 365 -0.08 -16.13 18.13
CA ASP A 365 -1.31 -16.65 17.51
C ASP A 365 -1.36 -16.32 16.02
N SER A 366 -1.14 -17.33 15.18
CA SER A 366 -1.22 -17.20 13.72
C SER A 366 -2.64 -17.14 13.17
N SER A 367 -3.67 -17.36 14.01
CA SER A 367 -5.07 -17.29 13.58
C SER A 367 -5.64 -15.88 13.63
N THR A 368 -5.03 -14.98 14.40
CA THR A 368 -5.44 -13.58 14.51
C THR A 368 -4.62 -12.70 13.55
N PRO A 369 -5.22 -12.05 12.55
CA PRO A 369 -4.52 -11.13 11.66
C PRO A 369 -3.93 -9.94 12.40
N ILE A 370 -2.72 -9.50 12.01
CA ILE A 370 -2.13 -8.27 12.56
C ILE A 370 -2.99 -7.06 12.18
N LEU A 371 -3.60 -7.07 10.99
CA LEU A 371 -4.51 -6.01 10.55
C LEU A 371 -5.75 -5.88 11.44
N GLU A 372 -6.28 -7.00 11.95
CA GLU A 372 -7.38 -6.97 12.91
C GLU A 372 -6.94 -6.29 14.20
N THR A 373 -5.82 -6.74 14.77
CA THR A 373 -5.30 -6.18 16.02
C THR A 373 -4.96 -4.70 15.85
N LEU A 374 -4.39 -4.31 14.71
CA LEU A 374 -4.12 -2.91 14.34
C LEU A 374 -5.41 -2.08 14.34
N SER A 375 -6.47 -2.56 13.69
CA SER A 375 -7.75 -1.84 13.65
C SER A 375 -8.32 -1.61 15.05
N ILE A 376 -8.27 -2.62 15.92
CA ILE A 376 -8.72 -2.52 17.31
C ILE A 376 -7.88 -1.49 18.07
N ARG A 377 -6.55 -1.56 17.98
CA ARG A 377 -5.65 -0.59 18.63
C ARG A 377 -5.85 0.83 18.11
N MET A 378 -6.10 1.01 16.82
CA MET A 378 -6.45 2.33 16.26
C MET A 378 -7.75 2.87 16.85
N ASN A 379 -8.79 2.03 16.97
CA ASN A 379 -10.07 2.42 17.58
C ASN A 379 -9.90 2.86 19.04
N GLU A 380 -9.07 2.13 19.82
CA GLU A 380 -8.80 2.41 21.23
C GLU A 380 -8.21 3.80 21.48
N LEU A 381 -7.50 4.39 20.50
CA LEU A 381 -7.01 5.77 20.58
C LEU A 381 -8.15 6.78 20.75
N GLY A 382 -9.35 6.49 20.25
CA GLY A 382 -10.57 7.28 20.44
C GLY A 382 -10.65 8.59 19.63
N PHE A 383 -9.64 8.91 18.82
CA PHE A 383 -9.64 10.07 17.90
C PHE A 383 -9.25 9.71 16.46
N ALA A 384 -8.82 8.47 16.21
CA ALA A 384 -8.30 8.04 14.92
C ALA A 384 -9.38 7.93 13.81
N ASN A 385 -10.66 7.82 14.18
CA ASN A 385 -11.76 7.75 13.22
C ASN A 385 -11.92 9.03 12.40
N ASP A 386 -11.61 10.19 13.01
CA ASP A 386 -11.80 11.53 12.44
C ASP A 386 -10.47 12.19 12.04
N ILE A 387 -9.39 11.40 11.88
CA ILE A 387 -8.09 11.94 11.52
C ILE A 387 -8.06 12.35 10.04
N ASP A 388 -7.71 13.61 9.80
CA ASP A 388 -7.62 14.20 8.46
C ASP A 388 -6.22 14.79 8.21
N GLY A 389 -5.75 14.83 6.97
CA GLY A 389 -4.42 15.33 6.59
C GLY A 389 -3.27 14.35 6.83
N VAL A 390 -3.56 13.04 6.84
CA VAL A 390 -2.53 11.97 6.88
C VAL A 390 -1.69 12.03 5.60
N ASP A 391 -2.33 12.28 4.46
CA ASP A 391 -1.70 12.45 3.15
C ASP A 391 -0.75 13.66 3.12
N GLU A 392 -1.14 14.79 3.74
CA GLU A 392 -0.29 15.96 3.89
C GLU A 392 0.97 15.64 4.72
N SER A 393 0.81 14.87 5.80
CA SER A 393 1.93 14.41 6.63
C SER A 393 2.87 13.49 5.85
N LEU A 394 2.33 12.60 4.99
CA LEU A 394 3.14 11.84 4.05
C LEU A 394 3.91 12.78 3.13
N GLY A 395 3.24 13.74 2.49
CA GLY A 395 3.87 14.71 1.59
C GLY A 395 5.04 15.44 2.23
N LYS A 396 4.86 15.90 3.48
CA LYS A 396 5.93 16.52 4.26
C LYS A 396 7.07 15.56 4.63
N MET A 397 6.79 14.28 4.89
CA MET A 397 7.85 13.28 5.09
C MET A 397 8.64 12.96 3.81
N LEU A 398 8.05 13.21 2.63
CA LEU A 398 8.77 13.19 1.35
C LEU A 398 9.60 14.47 1.15
N GLU A 399 9.04 15.59 1.62
CA GLU A 399 9.59 16.94 1.50
C GLU A 399 10.88 17.16 2.26
N LEU A 400 10.85 16.73 3.51
CA LEU A 400 11.88 17.01 4.48
C LEU A 400 12.97 15.95 4.46
N ASP A 401 14.17 16.32 4.87
CA ASP A 401 15.24 15.39 5.22
C ASP A 401 15.09 14.85 6.66
N LEU A 402 16.01 14.00 7.11
CA LEU A 402 15.97 13.43 8.47
C LEU A 402 16.02 14.49 9.59
N LYS A 403 16.54 15.69 9.33
CA LYS A 403 16.64 16.80 10.29
C LYS A 403 15.43 17.74 10.22
N GLY A 404 14.47 17.48 9.34
CA GLY A 404 13.31 18.35 9.15
C GLY A 404 13.60 19.60 8.31
N LEU A 405 14.69 19.58 7.53
CA LEU A 405 15.02 20.63 6.57
C LEU A 405 14.40 20.30 5.22
N ASP A 406 13.90 21.31 4.52
CA ASP A 406 13.37 21.16 3.17
C ASP A 406 14.49 20.79 2.19
N ARG A 407 14.29 19.71 1.43
CA ARG A 407 15.29 19.14 0.52
C ARG A 407 15.55 20.00 -0.72
N ASP A 408 14.63 20.89 -1.07
CA ASP A 408 14.75 21.78 -2.23
C ASP A 408 15.27 23.16 -1.85
N SER A 409 14.66 23.79 -0.85
CA SER A 409 14.99 25.18 -0.51
C SER A 409 16.23 25.34 0.38
N ASP A 410 16.62 24.32 1.14
CA ASP A 410 17.77 24.37 2.05
C ASP A 410 19.02 23.70 1.46
N ASN A 411 20.09 24.46 1.29
CA ASN A 411 21.38 23.96 0.80
C ASN A 411 22.10 23.02 1.79
N SER A 412 21.72 23.06 3.07
CA SER A 412 22.27 22.20 4.12
C SER A 412 21.50 20.89 4.29
N SER A 413 20.38 20.72 3.56
CA SER A 413 19.56 19.52 3.61
C SER A 413 20.27 18.30 2.99
N TYR A 414 19.99 17.13 3.56
CA TYR A 414 20.40 15.86 2.95
C TYR A 414 19.48 15.47 1.79
N SER A 415 20.02 14.78 0.79
CA SER A 415 19.27 14.44 -0.42
C SER A 415 18.32 13.25 -0.25
N VAL A 416 18.34 12.53 0.87
CA VAL A 416 17.42 11.41 1.17
C VAL A 416 16.26 11.90 2.04
N SER A 417 15.03 11.48 1.72
CA SER A 417 13.81 11.89 2.45
C SER A 417 13.77 11.42 3.90
N ALA A 418 12.98 12.09 4.74
CA ALA A 418 12.72 11.68 6.12
C ALA A 418 12.08 10.29 6.18
N LEU A 419 11.15 9.98 5.27
CA LEU A 419 10.50 8.67 5.19
C LEU A 419 11.50 7.55 4.87
N GLU A 420 12.39 7.77 3.91
CA GLU A 420 13.40 6.78 3.52
C GLU A 420 14.44 6.57 4.62
N ASN A 421 14.88 7.64 5.29
CA ASN A 421 15.74 7.55 6.47
C ASN A 421 15.07 6.83 7.64
N LEU A 422 13.77 7.02 7.85
CA LEU A 422 13.03 6.32 8.90
C LEU A 422 13.01 4.80 8.65
N LEU A 423 12.72 4.35 7.43
CA LEU A 423 12.78 2.93 7.09
C LEU A 423 14.20 2.37 7.19
N PHE A 424 15.21 3.13 6.75
CA PHE A 424 16.61 2.75 6.92
C PHE A 424 16.95 2.57 8.40
N MET A 425 16.48 3.48 9.26
CA MET A 425 16.71 3.41 10.69
C MET A 425 16.04 2.19 11.36
N ILE A 426 14.82 1.83 10.94
CA ILE A 426 14.15 0.60 11.37
C ILE A 426 15.01 -0.62 11.04
N VAL A 427 15.59 -0.65 9.84
CA VAL A 427 16.50 -1.74 9.46
C VAL A 427 17.80 -1.70 10.26
N LEU A 428 18.40 -0.53 10.46
CA LEU A 428 19.60 -0.37 11.29
C LEU A 428 19.39 -0.93 12.71
N GLY A 429 18.26 -0.60 13.35
CA GLY A 429 17.92 -1.09 14.69
C GLY A 429 17.74 -2.61 14.78
N ASP A 430 17.51 -3.28 13.64
CA ASP A 430 17.30 -4.71 13.52
C ASP A 430 18.57 -5.50 13.13
N VAL A 431 19.50 -4.87 12.41
CA VAL A 431 20.74 -5.53 11.93
C VAL A 431 21.99 -5.12 12.69
N TYR A 432 22.06 -3.89 13.23
CA TYR A 432 23.28 -3.36 13.85
C TYR A 432 23.54 -4.01 15.22
N GLY A 433 24.80 -4.40 15.46
CA GLY A 433 25.27 -4.99 16.72
C GLY A 433 26.20 -6.17 16.50
N TYR A 434 27.32 -6.19 17.22
CA TYR A 434 28.43 -7.10 16.92
C TYR A 434 28.93 -7.83 18.16
N GLN A 435 29.49 -9.02 17.93
CA GLN A 435 30.23 -9.76 18.96
C GLN A 435 31.71 -9.42 18.86
N TRP A 436 32.30 -9.08 20.00
CA TRP A 436 33.68 -8.69 20.18
C TRP A 436 34.52 -9.86 20.69
N ALA A 437 35.76 -9.95 20.20
CA ALA A 437 36.70 -10.96 20.67
C ALA A 437 37.04 -10.72 22.16
N ASN A 438 36.72 -11.69 23.02
CA ASN A 438 36.85 -11.59 24.49
C ASN A 438 37.80 -12.63 25.12
N THR A 439 38.83 -13.06 24.38
CA THR A 439 39.79 -14.07 24.87
C THR A 439 41.18 -13.45 25.11
N PRO A 440 41.85 -13.78 26.23
CA PRO A 440 43.25 -13.41 26.46
C PRO A 440 44.20 -14.03 25.41
N PRO A 441 45.38 -13.42 25.13
CA PRO A 441 45.87 -12.16 25.68
C PRO A 441 45.16 -10.93 25.07
N PHE A 442 45.00 -9.88 25.86
CA PHE A 442 44.33 -8.63 25.47
C PHE A 442 45.30 -7.58 24.90
N SER A 443 46.59 -7.94 24.80
CA SER A 443 47.71 -7.09 24.36
C SER A 443 47.79 -6.77 22.86
N SER A 444 46.84 -7.21 22.03
CA SER A 444 46.78 -6.84 20.61
C SER A 444 46.24 -5.42 20.42
N SER A 445 46.83 -4.62 19.54
CA SER A 445 46.45 -3.21 19.34
C SER A 445 45.07 -2.97 18.69
N THR A 446 44.51 -3.93 17.94
CA THR A 446 43.25 -3.73 17.22
C THR A 446 42.09 -4.51 17.85
N PRO A 447 41.02 -3.85 18.32
CA PRO A 447 39.81 -4.55 18.74
C PRO A 447 39.09 -5.12 17.51
N THR A 448 38.77 -6.42 17.53
CA THR A 448 38.16 -7.12 16.41
C THR A 448 36.83 -7.78 16.79
N ILE A 449 35.92 -7.85 15.82
CA ILE A 449 34.65 -8.56 15.95
C ILE A 449 34.78 -10.00 15.46
N THR A 450 34.01 -10.91 16.05
CA THR A 450 33.94 -12.33 15.66
C THR A 450 32.71 -12.65 14.81
N GLY A 451 31.73 -11.74 14.75
CA GLY A 451 30.49 -11.89 14.00
C GLY A 451 29.40 -10.91 14.46
N HIS A 452 28.16 -11.15 14.05
CA HIS A 452 26.99 -10.42 14.54
C HIS A 452 26.58 -10.88 15.92
N SER A 453 25.94 -10.00 16.69
CA SER A 453 25.25 -10.38 17.91
C SER A 453 24.09 -11.35 17.62
N ASN A 454 23.63 -12.06 18.65
CA ASN A 454 22.49 -12.98 18.60
C ASN A 454 22.59 -14.07 17.50
N SER A 455 23.55 -14.99 17.62
CA SER A 455 23.72 -16.14 16.71
C SER A 455 23.86 -15.80 15.22
N GLY A 456 24.44 -14.63 14.90
CA GLY A 456 24.72 -14.24 13.52
C GLY A 456 23.61 -13.42 12.83
N ASN A 457 22.55 -13.03 13.54
CA ASN A 457 21.42 -12.29 12.98
C ASN A 457 21.46 -10.77 13.23
N GLY A 458 22.24 -10.30 14.20
CA GLY A 458 22.38 -8.86 14.54
C GLY A 458 21.31 -8.34 15.49
N GLY A 459 21.21 -7.00 15.57
CA GLY A 459 20.11 -6.27 16.25
C GLY A 459 20.28 -6.07 17.76
N VAL A 460 21.19 -6.79 18.41
CA VAL A 460 21.53 -6.59 19.82
C VAL A 460 22.80 -5.75 19.91
N LEU A 461 22.69 -4.52 20.39
CA LEU A 461 23.85 -3.70 20.76
C LEU A 461 24.55 -4.32 21.96
N THR A 462 25.86 -4.57 21.85
CA THR A 462 26.66 -5.06 22.97
C THR A 462 27.34 -3.92 23.72
N LEU A 463 27.81 -4.19 24.93
CA LEU A 463 28.67 -3.27 25.68
C LEU A 463 29.92 -2.91 24.87
N GLY A 464 30.49 -3.87 24.13
CA GLY A 464 31.61 -3.66 23.23
C GLY A 464 31.31 -2.63 22.14
N ASP A 465 30.12 -2.66 21.55
CA ASP A 465 29.71 -1.67 20.55
C ASP A 465 29.67 -0.26 21.15
N SER A 466 29.17 -0.14 22.39
CA SER A 466 29.03 1.15 23.08
C SER A 466 30.38 1.74 23.49
N VAL A 467 31.25 0.88 24.04
CA VAL A 467 32.60 1.23 24.45
C VAL A 467 33.47 1.55 23.22
N PHE A 468 33.24 0.86 22.10
CA PHE A 468 33.95 1.16 20.85
C PHE A 468 33.52 2.50 20.27
N ALA A 469 32.21 2.81 20.31
CA ALA A 469 31.68 4.10 19.90
C ALA A 469 32.24 5.27 20.73
N LEU A 470 32.50 5.03 22.02
CA LEU A 470 33.19 5.97 22.91
C LEU A 470 34.69 6.10 22.64
N GLN A 471 35.27 5.27 21.77
CA GLN A 471 36.71 5.14 21.57
C GLN A 471 37.48 4.76 22.84
N SER A 472 36.83 4.12 23.80
CA SER A 472 37.50 3.65 25.01
C SER A 472 38.65 2.70 24.65
N LYS A 473 39.63 2.56 25.55
CA LYS A 473 40.76 1.64 25.37
C LYS A 473 40.30 0.19 25.57
N ILE A 474 39.66 -0.39 24.54
CA ILE A 474 39.13 -1.75 24.56
C ILE A 474 40.25 -2.78 24.68
N ARG A 475 41.32 -2.64 23.88
CA ARG A 475 42.51 -3.49 23.94
C ARG A 475 43.75 -2.63 24.15
N GLY A 476 44.76 -3.14 24.85
CA GLY A 476 45.84 -2.31 25.38
C GLY A 476 46.87 -3.11 26.19
N ASP A 477 47.38 -2.54 27.28
CA ASP A 477 48.20 -3.30 28.22
C ASP A 477 47.33 -4.38 28.90
N ASP A 478 47.84 -5.61 29.07
CA ASP A 478 47.16 -6.71 29.75
C ASP A 478 46.80 -6.37 31.22
N THR A 479 47.27 -5.23 31.74
CA THR A 479 47.03 -4.72 33.10
C THR A 479 46.00 -3.59 33.22
N LEU A 480 45.81 -2.76 32.17
CA LEU A 480 44.98 -1.54 32.21
C LEU A 480 44.18 -1.40 30.90
N SER A 481 43.07 -2.14 30.81
CA SER A 481 42.12 -2.08 29.71
C SER A 481 40.70 -2.41 30.18
N LEU A 482 39.68 -1.82 29.55
CA LEU A 482 38.30 -2.07 29.96
C LEU A 482 37.89 -3.53 29.73
N ILE A 483 38.33 -4.16 28.65
CA ILE A 483 38.02 -5.58 28.39
C ILE A 483 38.55 -6.49 29.50
N ARG A 484 39.71 -6.15 30.09
CA ARG A 484 40.28 -6.89 31.21
C ARG A 484 39.42 -6.72 32.45
N PHE A 485 39.00 -5.50 32.77
CA PHE A 485 38.14 -5.26 33.94
C PHE A 485 36.77 -5.94 33.81
N LEU A 486 36.19 -5.96 32.61
CA LEU A 486 34.95 -6.70 32.33
C LEU A 486 35.15 -8.21 32.44
N TYR A 487 36.28 -8.72 31.93
CA TYR A 487 36.65 -10.13 32.08
C TYR A 487 36.81 -10.52 33.56
N ASP A 488 37.53 -9.72 34.34
CA ASP A 488 37.74 -9.96 35.77
C ASP A 488 36.43 -9.85 36.56
N SER A 489 35.55 -8.90 36.19
CA SER A 489 34.21 -8.79 36.77
C SER A 489 33.39 -10.07 36.61
N ARG A 490 33.50 -10.73 35.44
CA ARG A 490 32.88 -12.04 35.17
C ARG A 490 33.57 -13.19 35.90
N ALA A 491 34.89 -13.25 35.82
CA ALA A 491 35.69 -14.39 36.29
C ALA A 491 35.72 -14.48 37.82
N ASP A 492 35.87 -13.34 38.50
CA ASP A 492 36.05 -13.29 39.95
C ASP A 492 34.72 -13.43 40.73
N SER A 493 33.56 -13.28 40.06
CA SER A 493 32.23 -13.34 40.70
C SER A 493 32.07 -12.39 41.89
N LYS A 494 32.75 -11.24 41.84
CA LYS A 494 32.80 -10.22 42.91
C LYS A 494 31.80 -9.08 42.75
N VAL A 495 31.08 -9.04 41.63
CA VAL A 495 30.06 -8.02 41.37
C VAL A 495 28.69 -8.59 41.73
N TYR A 496 27.91 -7.85 42.51
CA TYR A 496 26.56 -8.25 42.93
C TYR A 496 25.52 -7.21 42.54
N LYS A 497 24.35 -7.71 42.14
CA LYS A 497 23.14 -6.95 41.83
C LYS A 497 21.97 -7.58 42.59
N ASN A 498 21.28 -6.79 43.40
CA ASN A 498 20.19 -7.23 44.28
C ASN A 498 20.56 -8.49 45.09
N GLY A 499 21.77 -8.52 45.64
CA GLY A 499 22.29 -9.62 46.46
C GLY A 499 22.79 -10.86 45.70
N SER A 500 22.53 -10.97 44.39
CA SER A 500 22.99 -12.08 43.55
C SER A 500 24.24 -11.72 42.75
N VAL A 501 25.08 -12.70 42.41
CA VAL A 501 26.27 -12.47 41.56
C VAL A 501 25.81 -12.01 40.17
N TYR A 502 26.38 -10.90 39.68
CA TYR A 502 26.09 -10.33 38.38
C TYR A 502 27.18 -10.69 37.37
N GLN A 503 26.83 -11.52 36.38
CA GLN A 503 27.77 -12.06 35.39
C GLN A 503 27.52 -11.44 34.00
N PHE A 504 28.49 -10.66 33.54
CA PHE A 504 28.45 -9.99 32.24
C PHE A 504 29.88 -9.76 31.71
N ASP A 505 30.05 -9.58 30.40
CA ASP A 505 31.31 -9.21 29.79
C ASP A 505 31.12 -8.20 28.64
N ILE A 506 32.13 -8.01 27.79
CA ILE A 506 32.06 -7.08 26.65
C ILE A 506 30.94 -7.42 25.65
N ASN A 507 30.48 -8.67 25.58
CA ASN A 507 29.41 -9.12 24.70
C ASN A 507 28.03 -9.10 25.36
N ALA A 508 27.94 -8.62 26.61
CA ALA A 508 26.68 -8.37 27.28
C ALA A 508 25.80 -7.42 26.45
N PRO A 509 24.50 -7.71 26.26
CA PRO A 509 23.57 -6.76 25.63
C PRO A 509 23.55 -5.44 26.39
N ALA A 510 23.82 -4.31 25.73
CA ALA A 510 23.94 -3.00 26.38
C ALA A 510 22.65 -2.60 27.13
N LEU A 511 21.49 -2.99 26.58
CA LEU A 511 20.19 -2.71 27.18
C LEU A 511 19.95 -3.45 28.50
N MET A 512 20.69 -4.52 28.80
CA MET A 512 20.55 -5.23 30.09
C MET A 512 20.95 -4.38 31.30
N PHE A 513 21.74 -3.33 31.08
CA PHE A 513 22.19 -2.41 32.12
C PHE A 513 21.16 -1.33 32.45
N LEU A 514 20.01 -1.28 31.77
CA LEU A 514 18.91 -0.38 32.11
C LEU A 514 18.31 -0.72 33.48
N GLN A 515 18.01 0.35 34.23
CA GLN A 515 17.65 0.28 35.64
C GLN A 515 16.15 0.48 35.87
N GLY A 516 15.60 -0.19 36.89
CA GLY A 516 14.25 0.07 37.42
C GLY A 516 13.19 0.33 36.34
N ASN A 517 12.51 1.48 36.43
CA ASN A 517 11.45 1.84 35.49
C ASN A 517 11.95 2.17 34.08
N SER A 518 13.25 2.38 33.84
CA SER A 518 13.80 2.61 32.49
C SER A 518 14.01 1.33 31.67
N ARG A 519 13.82 0.15 32.27
CA ARG A 519 14.09 -1.16 31.64
C ARG A 519 13.07 -1.60 30.58
N GLY A 520 11.86 -1.06 30.56
CA GLY A 520 10.84 -1.60 29.64
C GLY A 520 10.22 -2.90 30.16
N SER A 521 9.84 -3.77 29.23
CA SER A 521 9.39 -5.16 29.50
C SER A 521 10.53 -6.17 29.69
N MET A 522 11.80 -5.75 29.61
CA MET A 522 12.92 -6.66 29.84
C MET A 522 12.94 -7.18 31.29
N ASN A 523 13.24 -8.46 31.44
CA ASN A 523 13.41 -9.08 32.75
C ASN A 523 14.62 -8.53 33.51
N ASN A 524 14.54 -8.50 34.85
CA ASN A 524 15.71 -8.23 35.68
C ASN A 524 16.65 -9.46 35.66
N ILE A 525 17.75 -9.36 34.92
CA ILE A 525 18.68 -10.46 34.74
C ILE A 525 19.99 -10.19 35.46
N ASN A 526 20.52 -11.24 36.08
CA ASN A 526 21.82 -11.25 36.74
C ASN A 526 22.90 -12.01 35.93
N ASN A 527 22.55 -12.58 34.79
CA ASN A 527 23.46 -13.32 33.92
C ASN A 527 23.12 -13.03 32.46
N GLN A 528 24.11 -12.58 31.68
CA GLN A 528 23.94 -12.27 30.26
C GLN A 528 23.44 -13.46 29.43
N SER A 529 23.71 -14.71 29.83
CA SER A 529 23.20 -15.91 29.13
C SER A 529 21.69 -16.06 29.22
N ASN A 530 21.05 -15.37 30.17
CA ASN A 530 19.59 -15.37 30.35
C ASN A 530 18.97 -14.07 29.81
N ALA A 531 19.68 -13.31 28.98
CA ALA A 531 19.16 -12.08 28.41
C ALA A 531 17.89 -12.34 27.60
N ASP A 532 16.97 -11.38 27.66
CA ASP A 532 15.71 -11.46 26.94
C ASP A 532 16.00 -11.61 25.44
N PRO A 533 15.50 -12.66 24.76
CA PRO A 533 15.86 -12.92 23.37
C PRO A 533 15.33 -11.87 22.39
N ILE A 534 14.34 -11.06 22.80
CA ILE A 534 13.62 -10.11 21.95
C ILE A 534 13.88 -8.68 22.40
N TYR A 535 13.54 -8.32 23.64
CA TYR A 535 13.63 -6.95 24.14
C TYR A 535 15.07 -6.51 24.47
N SER A 536 16.06 -7.41 24.38
CA SER A 536 17.47 -7.00 24.35
C SER A 536 17.90 -6.45 22.99
N GLN A 537 17.08 -6.60 21.95
CA GLN A 537 17.30 -6.00 20.63
C GLN A 537 16.84 -4.55 20.62
N THR A 538 17.56 -3.71 19.87
CA THR A 538 17.38 -2.25 19.89
C THR A 538 15.99 -1.83 19.43
N LEU A 539 15.52 -2.36 18.29
CA LEU A 539 14.23 -1.98 17.73
C LEU A 539 13.04 -2.47 18.60
N PRO A 540 12.92 -3.77 18.97
CA PRO A 540 11.85 -4.22 19.86
C PRO A 540 11.78 -3.46 21.18
N PHE A 541 12.92 -3.14 21.80
CA PHE A 541 12.95 -2.33 23.02
C PHE A 541 12.33 -0.94 22.83
N MET A 542 12.71 -0.26 21.74
CA MET A 542 12.23 1.08 21.43
C MET A 542 10.72 1.09 21.11
N LEU A 543 10.27 0.13 20.30
CA LEU A 543 8.87 0.00 19.92
C LEU A 543 7.98 -0.40 21.10
N ASN A 544 8.48 -1.28 21.97
CA ASN A 544 7.80 -1.62 23.22
C ASN A 544 7.57 -0.37 24.09
N TRP A 545 8.57 0.50 24.23
CA TRP A 545 8.42 1.75 24.98
C TRP A 545 7.35 2.68 24.42
N ILE A 546 7.21 2.76 23.09
CA ILE A 546 6.15 3.53 22.44
C ILE A 546 4.78 2.99 22.86
N LYS A 547 4.54 1.67 22.75
CA LYS A 547 3.28 1.07 23.20
C LYS A 547 3.01 1.35 24.68
N ARG A 548 4.00 1.15 25.55
CA ARG A 548 3.83 1.32 27.01
C ARG A 548 3.41 2.74 27.39
N VAL A 549 4.02 3.73 26.75
CA VAL A 549 3.74 5.14 27.01
C VAL A 549 2.34 5.53 26.53
N ILE A 550 1.90 5.00 25.39
CA ILE A 550 0.64 5.38 24.76
C ILE A 550 -0.56 4.57 25.28
N TYR A 551 -0.44 3.23 25.35
CA TYR A 551 -1.56 2.34 25.67
C TYR A 551 -1.55 1.83 27.12
N GLU A 552 -0.38 1.65 27.73
CA GLU A 552 -0.29 1.01 29.07
C GLU A 552 -0.20 2.02 30.23
N GLY A 553 -0.37 3.31 29.96
CA GLY A 553 -0.43 4.34 31.01
C GLY A 553 0.90 4.62 31.71
N TYR A 554 2.04 4.38 31.05
CA TYR A 554 3.36 4.81 31.53
C TYR A 554 3.66 6.29 31.20
N GLY A 555 2.88 6.90 30.29
CA GLY A 555 2.94 8.32 30.01
C GLY A 555 2.35 9.18 31.13
N PRO A 556 2.91 10.37 31.40
CA PRO A 556 2.40 11.26 32.44
C PRO A 556 1.09 11.95 32.06
N TYR A 557 0.87 12.23 30.76
CA TYR A 557 -0.27 13.01 30.26
C TYR A 557 -1.49 12.13 30.05
N TYR A 558 -2.66 12.66 30.38
CA TYR A 558 -3.94 11.97 30.21
C TYR A 558 -5.06 12.96 29.95
N SER A 559 -6.11 12.52 29.27
CA SER A 559 -7.35 13.28 29.16
C SER A 559 -8.34 12.89 30.25
N SER A 560 -9.28 13.78 30.57
CA SER A 560 -10.27 13.58 31.64
C SER A 560 -11.07 12.27 31.52
N ASP A 561 -11.25 11.78 30.30
CA ASP A 561 -12.00 10.57 29.98
C ASP A 561 -11.15 9.29 29.97
N MET A 562 -9.82 9.39 29.89
CA MET A 562 -8.89 8.27 30.11
C MET A 562 -8.59 8.06 31.60
N GLY A 563 -8.56 9.16 32.37
CA GLY A 563 -8.06 9.16 33.74
C GLY A 563 -6.53 9.04 33.84
N PRO A 564 -5.94 9.27 35.03
CA PRO A 564 -4.49 9.26 35.18
C PRO A 564 -3.90 7.87 34.93
N GLY A 565 -2.80 7.83 34.16
CA GLY A 565 -2.04 6.60 33.90
C GLY A 565 -1.59 5.93 35.20
N VAL A 566 -2.00 4.69 35.40
CA VAL A 566 -1.81 3.92 36.65
C VAL A 566 -0.35 3.50 36.86
N ASN A 567 0.43 3.39 35.77
CA ASN A 567 1.79 2.87 35.78
C ASN A 567 2.88 3.97 35.80
N TYR A 568 2.50 5.24 35.59
CA TYR A 568 3.45 6.35 35.68
C TYR A 568 3.86 6.62 37.13
N SER A 569 5.17 6.62 37.39
CA SER A 569 5.74 7.03 38.68
C SER A 569 6.61 8.26 38.54
N THR A 570 6.46 9.23 39.44
CA THR A 570 7.27 10.44 39.50
C THR A 570 8.66 10.21 40.10
N SER A 571 8.87 9.09 40.79
CA SER A 571 10.14 8.70 41.41
C SER A 571 10.29 7.18 41.48
N TRP A 572 11.50 6.67 41.29
CA TRP A 572 11.84 5.25 41.34
C TRP A 572 13.33 5.07 41.68
N SER A 573 13.75 3.86 42.06
CA SER A 573 15.14 3.57 42.45
C SER A 573 15.82 2.62 41.46
N THR A 574 17.13 2.76 41.29
CA THR A 574 17.94 1.78 40.55
C THR A 574 18.03 0.46 41.31
N ASP A 575 18.54 -0.59 40.67
CA ASP A 575 18.88 -1.82 41.40
C ASP A 575 19.97 -1.53 42.46
N GLU A 576 20.06 -2.39 43.47
CA GLU A 576 21.07 -2.30 44.52
C GLU A 576 22.34 -3.02 44.08
N TYR A 577 23.47 -2.32 44.12
CA TYR A 577 24.76 -2.85 43.70
C TYR A 577 25.78 -2.86 44.82
N ARG A 578 26.66 -3.86 44.79
CA ARG A 578 27.89 -3.90 45.59
C ARG A 578 28.98 -4.68 44.87
N ILE A 579 30.23 -4.27 45.05
CA ILE A 579 31.42 -4.95 44.50
C ILE A 579 32.33 -5.32 45.66
N SER A 580 32.75 -6.59 45.71
CA SER A 580 33.73 -7.04 46.69
C SER A 580 35.14 -6.60 46.29
N VAL A 581 35.86 -5.95 47.20
CA VAL A 581 37.20 -5.41 47.02
C VAL A 581 38.08 -5.90 48.17
N ASP A 582 39.29 -6.38 47.87
CA ASP A 582 40.23 -6.84 48.90
C ASP A 582 41.15 -5.71 49.37
N ARG A 583 41.23 -5.52 50.69
CA ARG A 583 42.27 -4.72 51.35
C ARG A 583 43.52 -5.58 51.55
N LEU A 584 44.68 -5.00 51.26
CA LEU A 584 46.00 -5.64 51.42
C LEU A 584 46.67 -5.18 52.73
N GLY A 585 47.70 -5.91 53.17
CA GLY A 585 48.53 -5.52 54.33
C GLY A 585 48.09 -6.13 55.67
N SER A 586 48.44 -5.47 56.77
CA SER A 586 48.25 -5.99 58.15
C SER A 586 46.79 -6.05 58.62
N SER A 587 45.88 -5.37 57.92
CA SER A 587 44.43 -5.40 58.14
C SER A 587 43.71 -5.95 56.90
N ALA A 588 44.26 -7.00 56.29
CA ALA A 588 43.70 -7.60 55.08
C ALA A 588 42.29 -8.18 55.32
N GLY A 589 41.41 -7.99 54.35
CA GLY A 589 40.01 -8.44 54.39
C GLY A 589 39.30 -8.13 53.08
N THR A 590 38.21 -8.83 52.81
CA THR A 590 37.32 -8.53 51.69
C THR A 590 36.18 -7.66 52.19
N HIS A 591 36.02 -6.49 51.60
CA HIS A 591 34.98 -5.52 51.91
C HIS A 591 34.04 -5.36 50.73
N GLN A 592 32.80 -4.99 50.99
CA GLN A 592 31.80 -4.74 49.95
C GLN A 592 31.62 -3.24 49.78
N VAL A 593 31.70 -2.76 48.56
CA VAL A 593 31.57 -1.33 48.28
C VAL A 593 30.32 -1.10 47.46
N GLY A 594 29.38 -0.32 47.95
CA GLY A 594 28.17 0.09 47.25
C GLY A 594 28.38 1.34 46.37
N ILE A 595 27.38 1.63 45.54
CA ILE A 595 27.20 2.90 44.84
C ILE A 595 27.34 4.08 45.81
N GLY A 596 27.97 5.17 45.35
CA GLY A 596 28.23 6.37 46.16
C GLY A 596 29.32 6.21 47.21
N GLY A 597 30.11 5.12 47.15
CA GLY A 597 31.22 4.89 48.05
C GLY A 597 30.79 4.51 49.46
N VAL A 598 29.75 3.69 49.60
CA VAL A 598 29.35 3.14 50.92
C VAL A 598 30.14 1.85 51.17
N GLU A 599 31.04 1.85 52.14
CA GLU A 599 31.76 0.66 52.60
C GLU A 599 30.84 -0.23 53.46
N ASP A 600 30.89 -1.53 53.20
CA ASP A 600 30.10 -2.59 53.82
C ASP A 600 28.61 -2.23 54.00
N PRO A 601 27.90 -1.93 52.88
CA PRO A 601 26.50 -1.51 52.95
C PRO A 601 25.65 -2.63 53.55
N GLY A 602 24.72 -2.26 54.44
CA GLY A 602 23.73 -3.20 54.97
C GLY A 602 22.86 -3.76 53.86
N GLY A 603 22.46 -5.03 53.96
CA GLY A 603 21.55 -5.67 52.99
C GLY A 603 22.23 -6.11 51.69
N ASN A 604 21.64 -5.75 50.55
CA ASN A 604 22.03 -6.26 49.22
C ASN A 604 22.92 -5.28 48.42
N GLY A 605 23.12 -4.05 48.90
CA GLY A 605 23.92 -3.01 48.24
C GLY A 605 23.32 -1.62 48.46
N THR A 606 23.70 -0.66 47.62
CA THR A 606 23.11 0.69 47.58
C THR A 606 22.61 1.03 46.18
N SER A 607 21.68 1.98 46.08
CA SER A 607 21.02 2.40 44.84
C SER A 607 20.89 3.93 44.75
N TYR A 608 20.63 4.44 43.54
CA TYR A 608 20.27 5.83 43.30
C TYR A 608 18.75 6.01 43.33
N THR A 609 18.31 7.17 43.83
CA THR A 609 16.91 7.62 43.67
C THR A 609 16.79 8.50 42.43
N ILE A 610 15.90 8.12 41.53
CA ILE A 610 15.65 8.77 40.25
C ILE A 610 14.27 9.41 40.30
N ASN A 611 14.21 10.72 40.25
CA ASN A 611 12.96 11.44 40.01
C ASN A 611 12.70 11.54 38.50
N GLU A 612 11.49 11.72 38.03
CA GLU A 612 11.23 12.14 36.64
C GLU A 612 11.29 13.68 36.54
N ILE A 613 11.28 14.23 35.32
CA ILE A 613 11.21 15.69 35.12
C ILE A 613 9.84 16.18 35.64
N PRO A 614 9.78 17.22 36.50
CA PRO A 614 8.52 17.75 37.00
C PRO A 614 7.64 18.34 35.89
N ILE A 615 6.35 18.01 35.91
CA ILE A 615 5.35 18.47 34.93
C ILE A 615 4.28 19.32 35.64
N ALA A 616 4.02 20.53 35.13
CA ALA A 616 3.14 21.51 35.78
C ALA A 616 1.63 21.17 35.71
N GLY A 617 1.20 20.41 34.70
CA GLY A 617 -0.17 19.93 34.53
C GLY A 617 -0.18 18.64 33.70
N ARG A 618 -0.73 17.56 34.27
CA ARG A 618 -0.77 16.23 33.63
C ARG A 618 -2.07 15.96 32.87
N GLU A 619 -3.17 16.55 33.33
CA GLU A 619 -4.46 16.45 32.65
C GLU A 619 -4.49 17.43 31.48
N VAL A 620 -4.86 16.95 30.30
CA VAL A 620 -4.91 17.71 29.04
C VAL A 620 -6.31 17.68 28.41
N GLY A 621 -6.55 18.53 27.41
CA GLY A 621 -7.89 18.78 26.88
C GLY A 621 -8.47 17.68 26.01
N SER A 622 -7.62 16.84 25.38
CA SER A 622 -8.07 15.76 24.50
C SER A 622 -7.14 14.54 24.52
N ARG A 623 -7.65 13.39 24.06
CA ARG A 623 -6.86 12.16 23.86
C ARG A 623 -5.73 12.35 22.85
N GLU A 624 -5.98 13.09 21.77
CA GLU A 624 -4.97 13.40 20.75
C GLU A 624 -3.82 14.23 21.36
N GLU A 625 -4.15 15.22 22.20
CA GLU A 625 -3.15 16.04 22.89
C GLU A 625 -2.31 15.18 23.85
N ALA A 626 -2.95 14.29 24.62
CA ALA A 626 -2.26 13.37 25.51
C ALA A 626 -1.33 12.44 24.73
N PHE A 627 -1.79 11.93 23.58
CA PHE A 627 -1.02 11.05 22.70
C PHE A 627 0.29 11.71 22.22
N TYR A 628 0.21 12.90 21.62
CA TYR A 628 1.42 13.59 21.12
C TYR A 628 2.33 14.06 22.26
N LYS A 629 1.79 14.58 23.36
CA LYS A 629 2.60 14.99 24.53
C LYS A 629 3.31 13.81 25.19
N ASN A 630 2.66 12.66 25.28
CA ASN A 630 3.28 11.43 25.79
C ASN A 630 4.38 10.90 24.85
N PHE A 631 4.17 10.97 23.54
CA PHE A 631 5.23 10.61 22.58
C PHE A 631 6.44 11.54 22.69
N GLN A 632 6.25 12.86 22.78
CA GLN A 632 7.35 13.82 22.99
C GLN A 632 8.02 13.65 24.36
N TRP A 633 7.25 13.31 25.40
CA TRP A 633 7.80 12.99 26.71
C TRP A 633 8.74 11.78 26.64
N LEU A 634 8.38 10.72 25.91
CA LEU A 634 9.28 9.59 25.69
C LEU A 634 10.56 10.01 24.95
N LEU A 635 10.43 10.84 23.90
CA LEU A 635 11.57 11.29 23.11
C LEU A 635 12.55 12.17 23.89
N TYR A 636 12.08 13.05 24.77
CA TYR A 636 12.94 14.08 25.39
C TYR A 636 12.99 14.12 26.92
N GLU A 637 12.05 13.50 27.63
CA GLU A 637 11.86 13.78 29.07
C GLU A 637 11.90 12.54 29.96
N LYS A 638 11.49 11.36 29.47
CA LYS A 638 11.59 10.08 30.20
C LYS A 638 13.03 9.82 30.62
N ARG A 639 13.31 9.62 31.92
CA ARG A 639 14.68 9.30 32.35
C ARG A 639 15.08 7.86 32.04
N PHE A 640 16.13 7.67 31.25
CA PHE A 640 16.81 6.39 31.03
C PHE A 640 18.10 6.36 31.85
N VAL A 641 18.27 5.31 32.65
CA VAL A 641 19.44 5.17 33.54
C VAL A 641 20.11 3.83 33.32
N LEU A 642 21.42 3.87 33.07
CA LEU A 642 22.27 2.68 32.98
C LEU A 642 23.31 2.71 34.08
N VAL A 643 23.55 1.57 34.72
CA VAL A 643 24.61 1.40 35.72
C VAL A 643 25.45 0.18 35.34
N ILE A 644 26.74 0.39 35.11
CA ILE A 644 27.73 -0.64 34.78
C ILE A 644 28.70 -0.77 35.96
N PRO A 645 28.54 -1.79 36.82
CA PRO A 645 29.40 -2.03 37.97
C PRO A 645 30.65 -2.84 37.60
N VAL A 646 31.82 -2.22 37.56
CA VAL A 646 33.08 -2.83 37.11
C VAL A 646 34.01 -3.10 38.30
N HIS A 647 34.41 -4.37 38.47
CA HIS A 647 35.48 -4.76 39.37
C HIS A 647 36.83 -4.52 38.68
N ALA A 648 37.50 -3.43 39.04
CA ALA A 648 38.78 -3.04 38.44
C ALA A 648 39.95 -3.64 39.22
N ARG A 649 40.57 -4.68 38.66
CA ARG A 649 41.77 -5.31 39.21
C ARG A 649 43.00 -4.89 38.42
N LEU A 650 43.97 -4.31 39.11
CA LEU A 650 45.15 -3.68 38.49
C LEU A 650 46.35 -4.62 38.57
N GLY A 651 46.63 -5.33 37.47
CA GLY A 651 47.84 -6.13 37.25
C GLY A 651 48.17 -7.20 38.32
N ALA A 652 49.46 -7.57 38.41
CA ALA A 652 49.99 -8.54 39.37
C ALA A 652 49.99 -8.04 40.84
N SER A 653 49.76 -6.73 41.03
CA SER A 653 49.74 -6.01 42.32
C SER A 653 48.55 -6.33 43.22
N GLN A 654 47.56 -7.12 42.76
CA GLN A 654 46.33 -7.48 43.50
C GLN A 654 45.46 -6.30 43.98
N ILE A 655 45.76 -5.06 43.58
CA ILE A 655 44.97 -3.89 43.93
C ILE A 655 43.61 -3.97 43.22
N GLN A 656 42.53 -3.78 43.97
CA GLN A 656 41.16 -3.88 43.52
C GLN A 656 40.42 -2.59 43.84
N HIS A 657 39.55 -2.13 42.93
CA HIS A 657 38.67 -0.99 43.12
C HIS A 657 37.25 -1.34 42.63
N ALA A 658 36.26 -0.81 43.33
CA ALA A 658 34.87 -0.82 42.91
C ALA A 658 34.62 0.41 42.04
N THR A 659 34.34 0.19 40.75
CA THR A 659 34.07 1.27 39.80
C THR A 659 32.61 1.20 39.34
N TYR A 660 31.90 2.32 39.38
CA TYR A 660 30.54 2.43 38.88
C TYR A 660 30.48 3.47 37.77
N ILE A 661 30.04 3.03 36.59
CA ILE A 661 29.78 3.91 35.45
C ILE A 661 28.27 4.09 35.37
N THR A 662 27.80 5.31 35.58
CA THR A 662 26.39 5.67 35.55
C THR A 662 26.13 6.59 34.37
N VAL A 663 25.10 6.26 33.58
CA VAL A 663 24.62 7.07 32.48
C VAL A 663 23.21 7.48 32.81
N VAL A 664 22.92 8.78 32.75
CA VAL A 664 21.55 9.30 32.89
C VAL A 664 21.24 10.13 31.65
N ALA A 665 20.12 9.82 31.03
CA ALA A 665 19.65 10.49 29.83
C ALA A 665 18.18 10.88 29.97
N ASN A 666 17.86 12.11 29.56
CA ASN A 666 16.49 12.60 29.46
C ASN A 666 15.96 12.30 28.06
N GLY A 667 15.01 11.38 27.97
CA GLY A 667 14.41 10.89 26.75
C GLY A 667 15.33 10.02 25.89
N VAL A 668 14.74 9.44 24.86
CA VAL A 668 15.45 8.68 23.82
C VAL A 668 16.52 9.54 23.16
N MET A 669 16.22 10.81 22.86
CA MET A 669 17.16 11.73 22.23
C MET A 669 18.32 12.09 23.15
N GLY A 670 18.11 12.13 24.47
CA GLY A 670 19.21 12.24 25.44
C GLY A 670 20.09 10.99 25.43
N LEU A 671 19.48 9.80 25.30
CA LEU A 671 20.21 8.53 25.28
C LEU A 671 21.05 8.38 24.00
N MET A 672 20.49 8.74 22.84
CA MET A 672 21.21 8.77 21.57
C MET A 672 22.41 9.72 21.60
N ASN A 673 22.33 10.80 22.38
CA ASN A 673 23.40 11.78 22.56
C ASN A 673 24.22 11.56 23.85
N ALA A 674 24.09 10.41 24.52
CA ALA A 674 24.76 10.16 25.79
C ALA A 674 26.27 10.08 25.60
N LYS A 675 27.00 11.03 26.20
CA LYS A 675 28.46 11.10 26.15
C LYS A 675 29.04 11.89 27.33
N PRO A 676 30.33 11.67 27.68
CA PRO A 676 31.10 12.53 28.57
C PRO A 676 31.13 13.99 28.14
N TYR A 677 31.16 14.91 29.11
CA TYR A 677 31.25 16.35 28.82
C TYR A 677 32.63 16.71 28.28
N CYS A 678 32.63 17.53 27.23
CA CYS A 678 33.84 18.04 26.61
C CYS A 678 33.70 19.52 26.34
N ASN A 679 34.73 20.29 26.65
CA ASN A 679 34.75 21.71 26.34
C ASN A 679 35.17 21.92 24.88
N TYR A 680 34.18 22.16 24.02
CA TYR A 680 34.38 22.41 22.59
C TYR A 680 35.26 23.64 22.31
N ASN A 681 35.20 24.68 23.14
CA ASN A 681 36.03 25.88 22.96
C ASN A 681 37.51 25.62 23.24
N LEU A 682 37.80 24.71 24.17
CA LEU A 682 39.17 24.31 24.51
C LEU A 682 39.64 23.08 23.73
N ASN A 683 38.74 22.43 22.99
CA ASN A 683 38.96 21.17 22.30
C ASN A 683 39.50 20.06 23.23
N THR A 684 39.05 20.03 24.48
CA THR A 684 39.51 19.09 25.51
C THR A 684 38.33 18.47 26.26
N CYS A 685 38.43 17.19 26.59
CA CYS A 685 37.58 16.52 27.56
C CYS A 685 38.41 16.27 28.82
N ASP A 686 38.04 16.87 29.94
CA ASP A 686 38.78 16.74 31.19
C ASP A 686 38.08 15.75 32.13
N ARG A 687 38.86 15.00 32.92
CA ARG A 687 38.33 14.17 34.01
C ARG A 687 37.68 15.02 35.11
N ASP A 688 38.09 16.28 35.24
CA ASP A 688 37.49 17.24 36.17
C ASP A 688 36.06 17.63 35.76
N ASP A 689 35.67 17.41 34.50
CA ASP A 689 34.30 17.57 34.01
C ASP A 689 33.46 16.27 34.15
N ASN A 690 33.95 15.24 34.84
CA ASN A 690 33.21 13.99 35.06
C ASN A 690 31.86 14.23 35.73
N GLY A 691 30.80 13.65 35.18
CA GLY A 691 29.44 13.83 35.71
C GLY A 691 28.84 15.21 35.43
N ARG A 692 29.41 16.01 34.53
CA ARG A 692 28.80 17.28 34.09
C ARG A 692 27.73 17.04 33.03
N TRP A 693 26.56 17.66 33.20
CA TRP A 693 25.47 17.60 32.23
C TRP A 693 25.83 18.33 30.93
N GLN A 694 25.52 17.73 29.78
CA GLN A 694 25.85 18.26 28.46
C GLN A 694 25.21 19.62 28.17
N LYS A 695 23.90 19.75 28.42
CA LYS A 695 23.13 20.97 28.14
C LYS A 695 23.04 21.86 29.37
N ALA A 696 22.70 21.29 30.53
CA ALA A 696 22.54 22.09 31.74
C ALA A 696 23.87 22.60 32.33
N GLY A 697 24.99 21.94 32.03
CA GLY A 697 26.33 22.43 32.34
C GLY A 697 26.73 22.40 33.82
N PHE A 698 25.89 21.91 34.73
CA PHE A 698 26.23 21.67 36.13
C PHE A 698 26.57 20.19 36.39
N PHE A 699 27.17 19.88 37.54
CA PHE A 699 27.56 18.51 37.91
C PHE A 699 26.41 17.73 38.54
N ILE A 700 26.28 16.45 38.17
CA ILE A 700 25.32 15.50 38.76
C ILE A 700 25.59 15.27 40.26
N LYS A 701 26.84 15.45 40.70
CA LYS A 701 27.22 15.51 42.11
C LYS A 701 28.08 16.75 42.37
N PRO A 702 27.80 17.54 43.42
CA PRO A 702 28.63 18.70 43.78
C PRO A 702 30.08 18.34 44.11
N ASP A 703 30.30 17.19 44.76
CA ASP A 703 31.62 16.61 45.01
C ASP A 703 31.61 15.10 44.72
N VAL A 704 32.31 14.71 43.65
CA VAL A 704 32.43 13.31 43.20
C VAL A 704 33.18 12.45 44.23
N LYS A 705 33.99 13.06 45.09
CA LYS A 705 34.81 12.37 46.11
C LYS A 705 34.06 12.20 47.44
N GLN A 706 32.84 12.73 47.55
CA GLN A 706 32.06 12.63 48.77
C GLN A 706 31.66 11.18 49.05
N ILE A 707 32.16 10.64 50.17
CA ILE A 707 31.89 9.27 50.63
C ILE A 707 30.45 9.17 51.13
N ALA A 708 29.81 8.04 50.82
CA ALA A 708 28.45 7.69 51.23
C ALA A 708 27.37 8.67 50.75
N ASP A 709 27.53 9.22 49.54
CA ASP A 709 26.50 10.05 48.90
C ASP A 709 25.86 9.32 47.71
N THR A 710 24.58 8.98 47.85
CA THR A 710 23.74 8.36 46.81
C THR A 710 22.74 9.34 46.20
N ASN A 711 22.83 10.64 46.53
CA ASN A 711 21.94 11.64 45.94
C ASN A 711 22.51 12.16 44.62
N LEU A 712 21.66 12.22 43.60
CA LEU A 712 22.01 12.78 42.29
C LEU A 712 21.24 14.09 42.05
N VAL A 713 21.94 15.10 41.55
CA VAL A 713 21.36 16.36 41.06
C VAL A 713 21.00 16.17 39.58
N LEU A 714 19.72 15.89 39.33
CA LEU A 714 19.24 15.50 38.00
C LEU A 714 18.80 16.73 37.16
N SER A 715 19.19 16.76 35.88
CA SER A 715 18.80 17.82 34.94
C SER A 715 17.33 17.72 34.55
N ASN A 716 16.65 18.88 34.50
CA ASN A 716 15.29 19.01 33.99
C ASN A 716 15.27 19.51 32.52
N THR A 717 16.43 19.65 31.88
CA THR A 717 16.54 20.07 30.49
C THR A 717 16.15 18.89 29.56
N PRO A 718 15.18 19.07 28.64
CA PRO A 718 14.79 18.01 27.71
C PRO A 718 15.93 17.58 26.77
N GLY A 719 16.08 16.27 26.54
CA GLY A 719 17.11 15.69 25.69
C GLY A 719 18.54 15.88 26.21
N ASP A 720 18.73 16.13 27.51
CA ASP A 720 20.03 16.27 28.16
C ASP A 720 20.58 14.89 28.58
N SER A 721 21.89 14.79 28.78
CA SER A 721 22.55 13.54 29.17
C SER A 721 23.81 13.79 29.99
N VAL A 722 24.22 12.77 30.74
CA VAL A 722 25.44 12.79 31.55
C VAL A 722 26.01 11.38 31.67
N VAL A 723 27.34 11.31 31.64
CA VAL A 723 28.11 10.11 31.96
C VAL A 723 28.96 10.42 33.20
N TYR A 724 28.85 9.56 34.20
CA TYR A 724 29.43 9.73 35.52
C TYR A 724 30.18 8.47 35.94
N VAL A 725 31.46 8.62 36.28
CA VAL A 725 32.33 7.51 36.73
C VAL A 725 32.81 7.78 38.15
N GLU A 726 32.57 6.83 39.05
CA GLU A 726 33.11 6.83 40.42
C GLU A 726 33.93 5.57 40.69
N ALA A 727 35.04 5.71 41.40
CA ALA A 727 35.94 4.61 41.74
C ALA A 727 36.36 4.69 43.20
N TRP A 728 36.24 3.56 43.90
CA TRP A 728 36.40 3.47 45.35
C TRP A 728 37.30 2.30 45.74
N GLY A 729 38.17 2.49 46.73
CA GLY A 729 39.10 1.43 47.17
C GLY A 729 40.08 1.88 48.26
N TYR A 730 41.20 1.15 48.36
CA TYR A 730 42.20 1.29 49.44
C TYR A 730 43.54 1.89 48.97
N GLY A 731 43.50 2.78 47.97
CA GLY A 731 44.66 3.54 47.49
C GLY A 731 45.66 2.76 46.61
N LEU A 732 46.81 3.39 46.33
CA LEU A 732 47.81 2.92 45.35
C LEU A 732 48.59 1.65 45.75
N ASP A 733 48.59 1.29 47.04
CA ASP A 733 49.23 0.07 47.56
C ASP A 733 48.21 -0.95 48.11
N GLY A 734 46.92 -0.61 48.05
CA GLY A 734 45.82 -1.42 48.57
C GLY A 734 45.74 -1.47 50.11
N GLN A 735 46.52 -0.67 50.84
CA GLN A 735 46.60 -0.73 52.31
C GLN A 735 45.99 0.49 53.02
N GLN A 736 45.66 1.55 52.27
CA GLN A 736 45.20 2.83 52.80
C GLN A 736 43.79 2.72 53.40
N ASN A 737 43.29 3.83 53.97
CA ASN A 737 41.89 3.90 54.40
C ASN A 737 40.97 3.88 53.18
N PHE A 738 39.78 3.32 53.35
CA PHE A 738 38.76 3.34 52.30
C PHE A 738 38.44 4.79 51.90
N GLY A 739 38.36 5.03 50.61
CA GLY A 739 38.01 6.32 50.05
C GLY A 739 37.92 6.31 48.54
N PHE A 740 37.76 7.49 47.96
CA PHE A 740 37.83 7.68 46.51
C PHE A 740 39.22 7.30 46.00
N ALA A 741 39.29 6.73 44.81
CA ALA A 741 40.56 6.34 44.19
C ALA A 741 41.54 7.55 44.14
N ASP A 742 42.81 7.31 44.44
CA ASP A 742 43.86 8.33 44.34
C ASP A 742 43.86 8.99 42.96
N GLU A 743 44.22 10.27 42.87
CA GLU A 743 44.12 11.05 41.63
C GLU A 743 44.85 10.42 40.43
N VAL A 744 46.03 9.82 40.66
CA VAL A 744 46.79 9.14 39.62
C VAL A 744 46.05 7.90 39.14
N LEU A 745 45.47 7.15 40.08
CA LEU A 745 44.77 5.92 39.78
C LEU A 745 43.41 6.16 39.14
N TYR A 746 42.67 7.14 39.67
CA TYR A 746 41.41 7.59 39.09
C TYR A 746 41.62 8.07 37.67
N GLY A 747 42.69 8.85 37.40
CA GLY A 747 43.08 9.23 36.05
C GLY A 747 43.29 8.02 35.14
N ALA A 748 44.08 7.04 35.55
CA ALA A 748 44.33 5.83 34.76
C ALA A 748 43.06 5.00 34.51
N LEU A 749 42.16 4.90 35.50
CA LEU A 749 40.87 4.21 35.37
C LEU A 749 39.92 4.97 34.43
N TYR A 750 39.77 6.28 34.64
CA TYR A 750 38.94 7.16 33.82
C TYR A 750 39.39 7.15 32.35
N ASP A 751 40.69 7.29 32.10
CA ASP A 751 41.27 7.26 30.75
C ASP A 751 41.12 5.89 30.08
N SER A 752 41.08 4.80 30.86
CA SER A 752 40.82 3.46 30.33
C SER A 752 39.36 3.24 29.97
N ILE A 753 38.43 3.89 30.68
CA ILE A 753 36.97 3.73 30.52
C ILE A 753 36.40 4.69 29.47
N LEU A 754 36.78 5.98 29.52
CA LEU A 754 36.18 7.03 28.69
C LEU A 754 37.14 7.64 27.67
N TYR A 755 38.45 7.32 27.75
CA TYR A 755 39.52 7.76 26.83
C TYR A 755 39.27 9.14 26.19
N PRO A 756 39.48 10.24 26.93
CA PRO A 756 39.10 11.57 26.47
C PRO A 756 39.82 11.93 25.16
N GLN A 757 39.06 11.95 24.06
CA GLN A 757 39.51 12.41 22.75
C GLN A 757 39.00 13.83 22.48
N PRO A 758 39.61 14.59 21.55
CA PRO A 758 39.06 15.86 21.13
C PRO A 758 37.58 15.70 20.72
N PRO A 759 36.70 16.66 21.07
CA PRO A 759 35.27 16.57 20.76
C PRO A 759 34.94 16.31 19.29
N THR A 760 35.85 16.61 18.36
CA THR A 760 35.73 16.36 16.92
C THR A 760 35.85 14.89 16.52
N LEU A 761 36.40 14.04 17.38
CA LEU A 761 36.59 12.60 17.12
C LEU A 761 35.66 11.75 18.01
N PHE A 762 34.61 12.34 18.56
CA PHE A 762 33.89 11.78 19.69
C PHE A 762 32.37 11.71 19.45
N SER A 763 31.85 10.49 19.31
CA SER A 763 30.46 10.24 18.89
C SER A 763 29.49 9.95 20.05
N GLY A 764 29.92 9.21 21.09
CA GLY A 764 29.11 8.91 22.28
C GLY A 764 28.97 7.41 22.58
N LEU A 765 28.13 7.07 23.56
CA LEU A 765 27.85 5.70 23.99
C LEU A 765 27.02 4.89 23.00
N ILE A 766 26.05 5.53 22.35
CA ILE A 766 25.29 4.88 21.29
C ILE A 766 26.07 5.03 19.98
N PRO A 767 26.31 3.94 19.23
CA PRO A 767 27.04 4.01 17.97
C PRO A 767 26.51 5.09 17.03
N PRO A 768 27.40 5.87 16.38
CA PRO A 768 27.01 7.00 15.53
C PRO A 768 26.08 6.61 14.39
N ALA A 769 26.21 5.40 13.84
CA ALA A 769 25.29 4.88 12.84
C ALA A 769 23.81 4.95 13.28
N LEU A 770 23.53 4.72 14.57
CA LEU A 770 22.19 4.84 15.13
C LEU A 770 21.90 6.26 15.61
N SER A 771 22.82 6.88 16.36
CA SER A 771 22.55 8.19 16.98
C SER A 771 22.48 9.34 15.98
N LYS A 772 23.20 9.29 14.85
CA LYS A 772 23.14 10.33 13.81
C LYS A 772 21.89 10.23 12.94
N ASN A 773 21.29 9.05 12.83
CA ASN A 773 20.00 8.83 12.15
C ASN A 773 18.80 9.00 13.10
N ALA A 774 19.04 9.15 14.42
CA ALA A 774 18.02 9.39 15.46
C ALA A 774 16.99 10.50 15.16
N PRO A 775 17.36 11.63 14.54
CA PRO A 775 16.40 12.70 14.23
C PRO A 775 15.23 12.26 13.34
N ALA A 776 15.36 11.17 12.57
CA ALA A 776 14.24 10.59 11.82
C ALA A 776 13.06 10.18 12.72
N LEU A 777 13.32 9.77 13.98
CA LEU A 777 12.27 9.48 14.96
C LEU A 777 11.54 10.73 15.45
N GLU A 778 12.24 11.87 15.53
CA GLU A 778 11.61 13.15 15.86
C GLU A 778 10.56 13.54 14.81
N ARG A 779 10.84 13.21 13.53
CA ARG A 779 9.93 13.46 12.40
C ARG A 779 8.64 12.65 12.48
N MET A 780 8.64 11.52 13.20
CA MET A 780 7.41 10.78 13.49
C MET A 780 6.48 11.56 14.43
N GLY A 781 6.98 12.52 15.21
CA GLY A 781 6.17 13.35 16.09
C GLY A 781 5.72 14.64 15.42
N PHE A 782 6.68 15.45 15.00
CA PHE A 782 6.45 16.76 14.37
C PHE A 782 7.29 16.90 13.10
N LEU A 783 6.83 17.66 12.12
CA LEU A 783 7.42 17.79 10.78
C LEU A 783 8.11 19.15 10.61
N ASN A 784 9.02 19.50 11.51
CA ASN A 784 9.78 20.76 11.50
C ASN A 784 11.22 20.61 11.99
N SER A 785 12.17 21.47 11.61
CA SER A 785 13.57 21.30 12.02
C SER A 785 13.86 21.50 13.53
N VAL A 786 12.86 21.84 14.34
CA VAL A 786 13.02 22.14 15.76
C VAL A 786 12.76 20.89 16.60
N SER A 787 13.52 20.71 17.67
CA SER A 787 13.22 19.71 18.70
C SER A 787 12.03 20.17 19.55
N VAL A 788 10.91 19.44 19.49
CA VAL A 788 9.66 19.80 20.18
C VAL A 788 9.54 19.02 21.48
N SER A 789 9.73 19.68 22.63
CA SER A 789 9.44 19.06 23.94
C SER A 789 7.93 18.96 24.21
N SER A 790 7.53 18.20 25.23
CA SER A 790 6.10 18.01 25.55
C SER A 790 5.38 19.33 25.91
N SER A 791 6.12 20.29 26.48
CA SER A 791 5.62 21.63 26.79
C SER A 791 5.43 22.54 25.56
N GLN A 792 6.06 22.19 24.43
CA GLN A 792 6.03 22.99 23.20
C GLN A 792 5.06 22.42 22.15
N THR A 793 4.43 21.27 22.42
CA THR A 793 3.47 20.62 21.52
C THR A 793 2.36 21.58 21.07
N ASP A 794 1.86 22.43 21.96
CA ASP A 794 0.77 23.36 21.64
C ASP A 794 1.20 24.46 20.64
N THR A 795 2.47 24.86 20.68
CA THR A 795 3.05 25.86 19.76
C THR A 795 3.20 25.31 18.34
N TYR A 796 3.52 24.02 18.21
CA TYR A 796 3.79 23.36 16.93
C TYR A 796 2.66 22.43 16.50
N TRP A 797 1.46 22.60 17.06
CA TRP A 797 0.33 21.69 16.88
C TRP A 797 -0.03 21.45 15.40
N SER A 798 0.13 22.46 14.54
CA SER A 798 -0.11 22.36 13.09
C SER A 798 0.83 21.38 12.39
N ASP A 799 2.06 21.22 12.89
CA ASP A 799 3.13 20.47 12.22
C ASP A 799 3.18 19.01 12.67
N ARG A 800 2.19 18.55 13.43
CA ARG A 800 2.17 17.19 13.95
C ARG A 800 2.08 16.18 12.82
N ASN A 801 2.87 15.11 12.92
CA ASN A 801 2.84 14.04 11.94
C ASN A 801 1.63 13.14 12.20
N LYS A 802 0.63 13.20 11.31
CA LYS A 802 -0.63 12.47 11.44
C LYS A 802 -0.54 11.01 10.98
N LEU A 803 0.62 10.55 10.49
CA LEU A 803 0.90 9.12 10.30
C LEU A 803 1.21 8.41 11.62
N LEU A 804 1.59 9.15 12.68
CA LEU A 804 2.01 8.57 13.96
C LEU A 804 0.97 7.61 14.57
N PRO A 805 -0.35 7.93 14.62
CA PRO A 805 -1.35 7.01 15.16
C PRO A 805 -1.35 5.64 14.47
N LEU A 806 -1.27 5.61 13.13
CA LEU A 806 -1.20 4.37 12.36
C LEU A 806 0.05 3.55 12.71
N VAL A 807 1.21 4.19 12.77
CA VAL A 807 2.50 3.54 13.11
C VAL A 807 2.46 3.01 14.55
N VAL A 808 1.96 3.79 15.50
CA VAL A 808 1.88 3.40 16.93
C VAL A 808 0.91 2.25 17.14
N SER A 809 -0.24 2.25 16.45
CA SER A 809 -1.19 1.12 16.51
C SER A 809 -0.62 -0.15 15.87
N LEU A 810 0.17 -0.04 14.79
CA LEU A 810 0.90 -1.19 14.24
C LEU A 810 1.93 -1.74 15.23
N VAL A 811 2.70 -0.86 15.86
CA VAL A 811 3.67 -1.25 16.90
C VAL A 811 2.97 -1.97 18.05
N ALA A 812 1.82 -1.48 18.49
CA ALA A 812 1.04 -2.13 19.54
C ALA A 812 0.54 -3.51 19.12
N ALA A 813 0.03 -3.65 17.89
CA ALA A 813 -0.43 -4.93 17.35
C ALA A 813 0.69 -5.96 17.22
N LEU A 814 1.90 -5.53 16.86
CA LEU A 814 3.08 -6.41 16.80
C LEU A 814 3.55 -6.83 18.21
N ASP A 815 3.59 -5.91 19.17
CA ASP A 815 3.97 -6.24 20.54
C ASP A 815 2.99 -7.22 21.20
N ASP A 816 1.68 -7.09 20.93
CA ASP A 816 0.64 -8.01 21.44
C ASP A 816 0.85 -9.46 20.97
N GLN A 817 1.44 -9.64 19.79
CA GLN A 817 1.77 -10.95 19.21
C GLN A 817 3.21 -11.39 19.48
N THR A 818 3.95 -10.65 20.29
CA THR A 818 5.34 -10.92 20.66
C THR A 818 5.42 -11.57 22.04
N ASP A 819 6.20 -12.65 22.17
CA ASP A 819 6.43 -13.33 23.44
C ASP A 819 7.89 -13.79 23.58
N SER A 820 8.58 -13.21 24.56
CA SER A 820 9.96 -13.59 24.92
C SER A 820 10.06 -15.03 25.45
N GLY A 821 9.02 -15.54 26.13
CA GLY A 821 9.01 -16.87 26.73
C GLY A 821 9.07 -17.98 25.68
N THR A 822 8.39 -17.79 24.55
CA THR A 822 8.40 -18.71 23.40
C THR A 822 9.30 -18.24 22.25
N SER A 823 10.04 -17.14 22.44
CA SER A 823 10.93 -16.53 21.43
C SER A 823 10.20 -16.15 20.12
N LYS A 824 8.94 -15.72 20.23
CA LYS A 824 8.11 -15.25 19.10
C LYS A 824 8.28 -13.74 18.95
N ASN A 825 8.95 -13.30 17.88
CA ASN A 825 9.24 -11.90 17.62
C ASN A 825 8.46 -11.40 16.41
N ALA A 826 7.29 -10.81 16.65
CA ALA A 826 6.42 -10.31 15.58
C ALA A 826 6.98 -9.04 14.91
N TYR A 827 7.86 -8.28 15.59
CA TYR A 827 8.52 -7.12 14.99
C TYR A 827 9.32 -7.46 13.72
N LYS A 828 9.66 -8.74 13.52
CA LYS A 828 10.29 -9.20 12.28
C LYS A 828 9.45 -8.94 11.03
N LEU A 829 8.12 -8.91 11.16
CA LEU A 829 7.20 -8.56 10.07
C LEU A 829 7.47 -7.14 9.54
N LEU A 830 7.56 -6.16 10.44
CA LEU A 830 7.88 -4.78 10.10
C LEU A 830 9.29 -4.64 9.51
N THR A 831 10.28 -5.31 10.12
CA THR A 831 11.66 -5.20 9.65
C THR A 831 11.86 -5.87 8.29
N ASN A 832 11.16 -6.96 8.00
CA ASN A 832 11.24 -7.62 6.70
C ASN A 832 10.68 -6.73 5.61
N LEU A 833 9.53 -6.09 5.83
CA LEU A 833 8.96 -5.09 4.93
C LEU A 833 9.93 -3.91 4.71
N ALA A 834 10.45 -3.32 5.80
CA ALA A 834 11.39 -2.22 5.72
C ALA A 834 12.67 -2.58 4.93
N ARG A 835 13.23 -3.78 5.16
CA ARG A 835 14.41 -4.31 4.44
C ARG A 835 14.17 -4.43 2.94
N VAL A 836 12.96 -4.80 2.51
CA VAL A 836 12.63 -4.86 1.07
C VAL A 836 12.60 -3.46 0.47
N MET A 837 12.00 -2.50 1.17
CA MET A 837 11.87 -1.11 0.71
C MET A 837 13.19 -0.36 0.60
N VAL A 838 14.21 -0.73 1.38
CA VAL A 838 15.52 -0.03 1.46
C VAL A 838 16.71 -0.89 1.02
N ARG A 839 16.45 -2.00 0.32
CA ARG A 839 17.41 -3.07 0.01
C ARG A 839 18.78 -2.62 -0.51
N PRO A 840 18.91 -1.64 -1.43
CA PRO A 840 20.22 -1.24 -1.97
C PRO A 840 21.21 -0.71 -0.91
N TYR A 841 20.72 -0.23 0.23
CA TYR A 841 21.59 0.21 1.33
C TYR A 841 22.12 -0.93 2.20
N LEU A 842 21.69 -2.17 1.94
CA LEU A 842 22.00 -3.35 2.75
C LEU A 842 22.80 -4.34 1.91
N SER A 843 24.03 -4.62 2.35
CA SER A 843 24.79 -5.77 1.86
C SER A 843 25.24 -6.62 3.05
N ARG A 844 25.70 -7.84 2.80
CA ARG A 844 26.51 -8.61 3.74
C ARG A 844 27.86 -8.86 3.09
N GLY A 845 28.88 -9.16 3.86
CA GLY A 845 30.19 -9.46 3.32
C GLY A 845 31.15 -9.89 4.40
N ASN A 846 32.42 -9.83 4.05
CA ASN A 846 33.47 -9.96 5.06
C ASN A 846 33.75 -8.57 5.64
N ASP A 847 33.89 -8.51 6.96
CA ASP A 847 34.39 -7.30 7.60
C ASP A 847 35.84 -7.04 7.14
N PRO A 848 36.15 -5.83 6.64
CA PRO A 848 37.46 -5.55 6.05
C PRO A 848 38.61 -5.52 7.07
N VAL A 849 38.31 -5.50 8.38
CA VAL A 849 39.31 -5.37 9.46
C VAL A 849 39.49 -6.69 10.19
N SER A 850 38.40 -7.33 10.62
CA SER A 850 38.46 -8.60 11.35
C SER A 850 38.46 -9.83 10.44
N GLY A 851 38.04 -9.69 9.17
CA GLY A 851 37.82 -10.82 8.27
C GLY A 851 36.61 -11.67 8.62
N ALA A 852 35.77 -11.24 9.57
CA ALA A 852 34.55 -11.95 9.95
C ALA A 852 33.59 -12.02 8.76
N SER A 853 33.16 -13.22 8.38
CA SER A 853 32.27 -13.43 7.24
C SER A 853 30.79 -13.28 7.61
N ASN A 854 29.95 -13.07 6.60
CA ASN A 854 28.49 -12.95 6.74
C ASN A 854 28.05 -11.79 7.64
N VAL A 855 28.77 -10.67 7.55
CA VAL A 855 28.52 -9.45 8.33
C VAL A 855 27.72 -8.45 7.48
N TYR A 856 26.61 -7.89 7.97
CA TYR A 856 25.93 -6.76 7.35
C TYR A 856 26.87 -5.57 7.16
N ASN A 857 27.05 -5.21 5.89
CA ASN A 857 27.75 -4.03 5.41
C ASN A 857 26.70 -3.07 4.88
N LEU A 858 26.55 -1.94 5.57
CA LEU A 858 25.57 -0.92 5.22
C LEU A 858 26.23 0.09 4.27
N GLN A 859 25.52 0.44 3.19
CA GLN A 859 26.00 1.37 2.18
C GLN A 859 25.60 2.79 2.58
N ILE A 860 26.57 3.50 3.14
CA ILE A 860 26.45 4.86 3.68
C ILE A 860 27.34 5.80 2.87
N TYR A 861 27.06 7.10 2.94
CA TYR A 861 27.77 8.11 2.18
C TYR A 861 29.29 8.08 2.46
N GLY A 862 30.11 8.15 1.40
CA GLY A 862 31.57 8.30 1.53
C GLY A 862 32.40 7.01 1.67
N SER A 863 31.86 5.82 1.40
CA SER A 863 32.61 4.58 1.64
C SER A 863 33.81 4.35 0.69
N GLY A 864 35.02 4.59 1.21
CA GLY A 864 36.26 3.87 0.90
C GLY A 864 36.53 2.79 1.97
N ALA A 865 37.15 1.67 1.58
CA ALA A 865 37.16 0.42 2.34
C ALA A 865 38.11 0.40 3.56
N THR A 866 37.61 0.72 4.76
CA THR A 866 37.91 0.03 6.05
C THR A 866 37.18 0.75 7.21
N PHE A 867 36.50 0.00 8.07
CA PHE A 867 35.82 0.47 9.30
C PHE A 867 34.49 1.25 9.18
N GLY A 868 34.26 2.02 8.09
CA GLY A 868 33.00 2.69 7.71
C GLY A 868 31.93 2.85 8.80
N ILE A 869 30.86 2.05 8.75
CA ILE A 869 29.70 2.25 9.64
C ILE A 869 29.96 2.08 11.15
N ARG A 870 30.97 1.29 11.52
CA ARG A 870 31.33 1.08 12.92
C ARG A 870 32.30 2.16 13.40
N SER A 871 32.93 2.90 12.48
CA SER A 871 33.92 3.91 12.82
C SER A 871 33.27 4.93 13.73
N PRO A 872 33.93 5.38 14.81
CA PRO A 872 33.43 6.41 15.70
C PRO A 872 33.88 7.83 15.29
N SER A 873 34.62 7.95 14.18
CA SER A 873 35.41 9.14 13.80
C SER A 873 35.09 9.68 12.40
N MET A 874 34.01 9.21 11.77
CA MET A 874 33.56 9.78 10.49
C MET A 874 32.74 11.05 10.70
N ASP A 875 32.60 11.85 9.65
CA ASP A 875 31.73 13.01 9.68
C ASP A 875 30.26 12.58 9.80
N ASP A 876 29.42 13.43 10.41
CA ASP A 876 28.01 13.11 10.68
C ASP A 876 27.24 12.70 9.41
N SER A 877 27.53 13.33 8.27
CA SER A 877 26.90 13.03 6.98
C SER A 877 27.24 11.65 6.42
N ASP A 878 28.37 11.09 6.83
CA ASP A 878 28.85 9.81 6.30
C ASP A 878 28.11 8.62 6.90
N TYR A 879 27.33 8.82 7.98
CA TYR A 879 26.47 7.78 8.57
C TYR A 879 25.09 7.70 7.91
N TYR A 880 24.78 8.59 6.97
CA TYR A 880 23.50 8.60 6.25
C TYR A 880 23.52 7.61 5.07
N PRO A 881 22.35 7.09 4.64
CA PRO A 881 22.26 6.21 3.48
C PRO A 881 22.91 6.85 2.25
N ASP A 882 23.70 6.11 1.48
CA ASP A 882 24.37 6.69 0.31
C ASP A 882 23.36 7.26 -0.70
N SER A 883 23.34 8.58 -0.82
CA SER A 883 22.48 9.29 -1.76
C SER A 883 22.68 8.93 -3.25
N GLY A 884 23.84 8.35 -3.61
CA GLY A 884 24.12 7.85 -4.95
C GLY A 884 23.38 6.56 -5.30
N LEU A 885 22.84 5.88 -4.30
CA LEU A 885 21.96 4.73 -4.47
C LEU A 885 20.50 5.19 -4.35
N ARG A 886 19.61 4.38 -4.88
CA ARG A 886 18.17 4.59 -4.94
C ARG A 886 17.45 3.30 -4.62
N SER A 887 16.65 3.33 -3.56
CA SER A 887 15.75 2.25 -3.17
C SER A 887 14.44 2.30 -3.96
N ILE A 888 13.64 1.23 -3.92
CA ILE A 888 12.29 1.24 -4.52
C ILE A 888 11.42 2.36 -3.93
N LEU A 889 11.59 2.65 -2.64
CA LEU A 889 10.94 3.80 -2.01
C LEU A 889 11.40 5.11 -2.64
N SER A 890 12.71 5.30 -2.86
CA SER A 890 13.22 6.49 -3.56
C SER A 890 12.61 6.66 -4.95
N LEU A 891 12.44 5.57 -5.71
CA LEU A 891 11.83 5.62 -7.05
C LEU A 891 10.36 6.04 -7.01
N LEU A 892 9.64 5.63 -5.97
CA LEU A 892 8.24 5.99 -5.77
C LEU A 892 8.08 7.45 -5.27
N ILE A 893 9.07 7.99 -4.57
CA ILE A 893 9.05 9.36 -4.05
C ILE A 893 9.34 10.39 -5.15
N GLU A 894 10.33 10.12 -5.99
CA GLU A 894 10.89 11.09 -6.91
C GLU A 894 11.54 10.43 -8.11
N ASP A 895 11.72 11.19 -9.18
CA ASP A 895 12.52 10.78 -10.32
C ASP A 895 14.01 11.01 -10.07
N GLN A 896 14.36 12.23 -9.68
CA GLN A 896 15.71 12.60 -9.30
C GLN A 896 15.72 13.02 -7.83
N ARG A 897 16.88 12.84 -7.19
CA ARG A 897 17.04 13.26 -5.79
C ARG A 897 16.63 14.71 -5.61
N ARG A 898 15.80 14.93 -4.59
CA ARG A 898 15.21 16.22 -4.15
C ARG A 898 13.93 16.63 -4.86
N TYR A 899 13.53 16.09 -6.01
CA TYR A 899 12.43 16.67 -6.81
C TYR A 899 10.99 16.35 -6.38
N GLN A 900 10.79 15.25 -5.64
CA GLN A 900 9.48 14.83 -5.10
C GLN A 900 8.34 14.79 -6.13
N ASP A 901 8.62 14.20 -7.28
CA ASP A 901 7.75 14.16 -8.43
C ASP A 901 7.35 12.73 -8.83
N GLY A 902 7.50 11.77 -7.92
CA GLY A 902 7.08 10.39 -8.08
C GLY A 902 5.62 10.15 -7.68
N LEU A 903 5.18 8.88 -7.76
CA LEU A 903 3.81 8.47 -7.46
C LEU A 903 3.37 8.77 -6.03
N LEU A 904 4.26 8.66 -5.04
CA LEU A 904 3.89 8.94 -3.64
C LEU A 904 3.59 10.43 -3.41
N ASN A 905 4.15 11.33 -4.22
CA ASN A 905 3.78 12.74 -4.19
C ASN A 905 2.37 12.99 -4.74
N LEU A 906 1.91 12.18 -5.70
CA LEU A 906 0.53 12.23 -6.17
C LEU A 906 -0.45 11.74 -5.10
N VAL A 907 -0.11 10.63 -4.41
CA VAL A 907 -0.89 10.12 -3.28
C VAL A 907 -1.01 11.17 -2.18
N SER A 908 0.09 11.83 -1.80
CA SER A 908 0.09 12.85 -0.75
C SER A 908 -0.75 14.10 -1.08
N LYS A 909 -1.23 14.25 -2.32
CA LYS A 909 -2.10 15.34 -2.79
C LYS A 909 -3.57 14.92 -2.84
N THR A 910 -3.91 13.77 -2.26
CA THR A 910 -5.28 13.25 -2.11
C THR A 910 -5.65 13.12 -0.64
N ASN A 911 -6.81 12.51 -0.35
CA ASN A 911 -7.24 12.14 1.00
C ASN A 911 -7.24 10.60 1.21
N LEU A 912 -6.57 9.87 0.31
CA LEU A 912 -6.62 8.41 0.26
C LEU A 912 -6.17 7.77 1.58
N LEU A 913 -5.03 8.21 2.13
CA LEU A 913 -4.50 7.67 3.38
C LEU A 913 -5.33 8.09 4.58
N SER A 914 -5.88 9.30 4.57
CA SER A 914 -6.80 9.78 5.61
C SER A 914 -8.07 8.93 5.65
N ASP A 915 -8.64 8.60 4.49
CA ASP A 915 -9.80 7.72 4.37
C ASP A 915 -9.51 6.28 4.80
N VAL A 916 -8.36 5.72 4.40
CA VAL A 916 -7.92 4.38 4.84
C VAL A 916 -7.71 4.35 6.36
N THR A 917 -7.07 5.39 6.92
CA THR A 917 -6.80 5.47 8.37
C THR A 917 -8.09 5.56 9.17
N GLY A 918 -9.02 6.44 8.76
CA GLY A 918 -10.34 6.56 9.39
C GLY A 918 -11.20 5.30 9.22
N MET A 919 -11.08 4.61 8.09
CA MET A 919 -11.76 3.33 7.86
C MET A 919 -11.23 2.23 8.79
N LEU A 920 -9.91 2.08 8.89
CA LEU A 920 -9.28 1.07 9.76
C LEU A 920 -9.60 1.32 11.23
N ALA A 921 -9.62 2.58 11.67
CA ALA A 921 -9.99 2.92 13.04
C ALA A 921 -11.45 2.58 13.35
N GLU A 922 -12.37 2.87 12.43
CA GLU A 922 -13.79 2.53 12.60
C GLU A 922 -14.02 1.01 12.61
N PHE A 923 -13.30 0.29 11.76
CA PHE A 923 -13.37 -1.16 11.64
C PHE A 923 -12.97 -1.90 12.93
N GLY A 924 -12.15 -1.27 13.77
CA GLY A 924 -11.74 -1.80 15.07
C GLY A 924 -12.83 -1.83 16.14
N GLY A 925 -13.93 -1.08 15.97
CA GLY A 925 -15.00 -0.98 16.96
C GLY A 925 -15.64 -2.34 17.29
N SER A 926 -16.04 -2.54 18.55
CA SER A 926 -16.65 -3.81 19.00
C SER A 926 -17.97 -4.12 18.29
N GLU A 927 -18.72 -3.10 17.88
CA GLU A 927 -19.96 -3.24 17.13
C GLU A 927 -19.76 -3.81 15.72
N ARG A 928 -18.54 -3.69 15.17
CA ARG A 928 -18.17 -4.13 13.81
C ARG A 928 -17.54 -5.52 13.76
N ALA A 929 -17.31 -6.16 14.92
CA ALA A 929 -16.47 -7.36 15.03
C ALA A 929 -16.96 -8.52 14.14
N ALA A 930 -18.26 -8.79 14.11
CA ALA A 930 -18.83 -9.92 13.37
C ALA A 930 -18.60 -9.81 11.86
N GLY A 931 -18.88 -8.65 11.25
CA GLY A 931 -18.60 -8.46 9.83
C GLY A 931 -17.10 -8.28 9.55
N ARG A 932 -16.33 -7.67 10.46
CA ARG A 932 -14.86 -7.60 10.34
C ARG A 932 -14.23 -8.98 10.20
N GLU A 933 -14.61 -9.89 11.10
CA GLU A 933 -14.10 -11.27 11.11
C GLU A 933 -14.40 -11.96 9.78
N LYS A 934 -15.62 -11.81 9.23
CA LYS A 934 -15.96 -12.34 7.91
C LYS A 934 -15.09 -11.74 6.80
N LEU A 935 -14.95 -10.41 6.75
CA LEU A 935 -14.18 -9.74 5.70
C LEU A 935 -12.71 -10.17 5.72
N LEU A 936 -12.07 -10.10 6.89
CA LEU A 936 -10.66 -10.47 7.03
C LEU A 936 -10.44 -11.95 6.77
N ASN A 937 -11.28 -12.84 7.31
CA ASN A 937 -11.18 -14.27 7.02
C ASN A 937 -11.43 -14.59 5.54
N GLY A 938 -12.32 -13.84 4.88
CA GLY A 938 -12.56 -13.98 3.45
C GLY A 938 -11.34 -13.58 2.62
N MET A 939 -10.74 -12.42 2.93
CA MET A 939 -9.51 -11.95 2.30
C MET A 939 -8.35 -12.93 2.53
N LEU A 940 -8.21 -13.48 3.74
CA LEU A 940 -7.18 -14.48 4.07
C LEU A 940 -7.32 -15.72 3.20
N GLN A 941 -8.53 -16.27 3.08
CA GLN A 941 -8.77 -17.46 2.28
C GLN A 941 -8.49 -17.24 0.79
N ILE A 942 -8.73 -16.05 0.25
CA ILE A 942 -8.38 -15.72 -1.14
C ILE A 942 -6.87 -15.60 -1.31
N LEU A 943 -6.20 -14.85 -0.44
CA LEU A 943 -4.76 -14.61 -0.51
C LEU A 943 -3.94 -15.87 -0.25
N ASP A 944 -4.44 -16.79 0.57
CA ASP A 944 -3.78 -18.07 0.82
C ASP A 944 -3.74 -18.98 -0.40
N GLU A 945 -4.64 -18.80 -1.35
CA GLU A 945 -4.64 -19.56 -2.59
C GLU A 945 -3.72 -18.94 -3.66
N VAL A 946 -3.16 -17.77 -3.37
CA VAL A 946 -2.13 -17.11 -4.17
C VAL A 946 -0.75 -17.47 -3.61
N LYS A 947 -0.11 -18.42 -4.28
CA LYS A 947 1.16 -19.03 -3.90
C LYS A 947 2.31 -18.56 -4.79
N VAL A 948 3.53 -18.67 -4.29
CA VAL A 948 4.78 -18.48 -5.05
C VAL A 948 5.32 -19.83 -5.53
N ASN A 949 6.19 -19.87 -6.55
CA ASN A 949 6.72 -21.15 -7.08
C ASN A 949 7.41 -21.98 -5.99
N SER A 950 8.07 -21.32 -5.03
CA SER A 950 8.73 -21.99 -3.91
C SER A 950 7.78 -22.72 -2.98
N GLU A 951 6.48 -22.41 -3.00
CA GLU A 951 5.45 -23.12 -2.22
C GLU A 951 4.83 -24.31 -2.97
N ALA A 952 5.23 -24.54 -4.23
CA ALA A 952 4.70 -25.58 -5.12
C ALA A 952 3.17 -25.48 -5.36
N PRO A 953 2.68 -24.42 -6.06
CA PRO A 953 1.27 -24.22 -6.33
C PRO A 953 0.65 -25.41 -7.07
N THR A 954 -0.55 -25.81 -6.66
CA THR A 954 -1.37 -26.77 -7.41
C THR A 954 -2.00 -26.11 -8.64
N ALA A 955 -2.56 -26.91 -9.55
CA ALA A 955 -3.23 -26.39 -10.75
C ALA A 955 -4.45 -25.48 -10.44
N ALA A 956 -5.07 -25.64 -9.27
CA ALA A 956 -6.20 -24.83 -8.80
C ALA A 956 -5.76 -23.57 -8.02
N GLN A 957 -4.46 -23.36 -7.81
CA GLN A 957 -3.90 -22.24 -7.07
C GLN A 957 -3.27 -21.21 -7.99
N PHE A 958 -3.29 -19.95 -7.57
CA PHE A 958 -2.70 -18.86 -8.33
C PHE A 958 -1.20 -18.80 -8.11
N ASN A 959 -0.45 -18.59 -9.18
CA ASN A 959 0.99 -18.47 -9.13
C ASN A 959 1.41 -17.03 -9.45
N ILE A 960 1.61 -16.23 -8.41
CA ILE A 960 1.91 -14.80 -8.58
C ILE A 960 3.33 -14.56 -9.10
N GLU A 961 4.24 -15.51 -8.88
CA GLU A 961 5.63 -15.34 -9.30
C GLU A 961 5.76 -15.34 -10.83
N THR A 962 4.95 -16.14 -11.54
CA THR A 962 4.92 -16.11 -13.02
C THR A 962 4.46 -14.74 -13.52
N VAL A 963 3.35 -14.23 -12.98
CA VAL A 963 2.82 -12.90 -13.35
C VAL A 963 3.84 -11.79 -13.08
N ILE A 964 4.51 -11.83 -11.93
CA ILE A 964 5.57 -10.87 -11.59
C ILE A 964 6.79 -11.03 -12.51
N THR A 965 7.11 -12.25 -12.94
CA THR A 965 8.22 -12.51 -13.87
C THR A 965 7.91 -11.92 -15.24
N ASP A 966 6.69 -12.13 -15.74
CA ASP A 966 6.24 -11.57 -17.01
C ASP A 966 6.24 -10.03 -16.96
N LEU A 967 5.75 -9.42 -15.88
CA LEU A 967 5.84 -7.97 -15.66
C LEU A 967 7.28 -7.47 -15.65
N ARG A 968 8.21 -8.20 -15.03
CA ARG A 968 9.63 -7.85 -14.98
C ARG A 968 10.26 -7.91 -16.37
N ASP A 969 9.94 -8.93 -17.16
CA ASP A 969 10.44 -9.09 -18.53
C ASP A 969 9.86 -8.00 -19.45
N ASP A 970 8.58 -7.67 -19.28
CA ASP A 970 7.91 -6.59 -20.00
C ASP A 970 8.53 -5.22 -19.68
N LEU A 971 8.82 -4.94 -18.41
CA LEU A 971 9.48 -3.70 -17.99
C LEU A 971 10.95 -3.62 -18.43
N ALA A 972 11.64 -4.75 -18.61
CA ALA A 972 12.99 -4.78 -19.17
C ALA A 972 12.98 -4.29 -20.62
N ASP A 973 12.04 -4.82 -21.43
CA ASP A 973 12.02 -4.57 -22.87
C ASP A 973 11.24 -3.29 -23.26
N TYR A 974 10.36 -2.75 -22.38
CA TYR A 974 9.48 -1.62 -22.73
C TYR A 974 10.23 -0.33 -23.05
N PRO A 975 11.17 0.16 -22.21
CA PRO A 975 11.87 1.42 -22.44
C PRO A 975 12.89 1.33 -23.58
N ASP A 976 13.59 0.20 -23.70
CA ASP A 976 14.65 -0.03 -24.71
C ASP A 976 14.17 0.14 -26.15
N ASN A 977 12.89 -0.11 -26.41
CA ASN A 977 12.28 0.01 -27.73
C ASN A 977 11.71 1.41 -28.02
N ARG A 978 11.93 2.40 -27.15
CA ARG A 978 11.33 3.74 -27.22
C ARG A 978 12.38 4.86 -27.16
N PRO A 979 12.06 6.06 -27.68
CA PRO A 979 12.93 7.22 -27.52
C PRO A 979 13.12 7.58 -26.04
N SER A 980 14.27 8.16 -25.72
CA SER A 980 14.56 8.71 -24.39
C SER A 980 13.70 9.93 -24.03
N ASP A 981 13.04 10.53 -25.02
CA ASP A 981 12.04 11.58 -24.82
C ASP A 981 10.69 10.98 -24.43
N LEU A 982 10.23 11.25 -23.20
CA LEU A 982 8.99 10.73 -22.63
C LEU A 982 7.72 11.42 -23.14
N GLU A 983 7.88 12.53 -23.87
CA GLU A 983 6.78 13.21 -24.56
C GLU A 983 6.59 12.70 -26.00
N ALA A 984 7.45 11.79 -26.46
CA ALA A 984 7.33 11.20 -27.78
C ALA A 984 6.06 10.33 -27.90
N THR A 985 5.46 10.31 -29.09
CA THR A 985 4.20 9.61 -29.37
C THR A 985 4.24 8.10 -29.08
N GLU A 986 5.43 7.51 -29.08
CA GLU A 986 5.66 6.11 -28.75
C GLU A 986 5.34 5.78 -27.28
N TRP A 987 5.22 6.79 -26.42
CA TRP A 987 4.81 6.68 -25.01
C TRP A 987 3.31 6.95 -24.78
N ASP A 988 2.54 7.25 -25.83
CA ASP A 988 1.12 7.62 -25.71
C ASP A 988 0.28 6.53 -25.05
N ASP A 989 0.63 5.25 -25.25
CA ASP A 989 -0.05 4.12 -24.59
C ASP A 989 -0.09 4.27 -23.04
N VAL A 990 1.00 4.77 -22.44
CA VAL A 990 1.06 5.01 -20.98
C VAL A 990 0.22 6.22 -20.61
N THR A 991 0.26 7.28 -21.42
CA THR A 991 -0.56 8.48 -21.24
C THR A 991 -2.04 8.12 -21.23
N ASP A 992 -2.46 7.29 -22.18
CA ASP A 992 -3.84 6.88 -22.33
C ASP A 992 -4.26 5.93 -21.20
N ALA A 993 -3.38 5.04 -20.73
CA ALA A 993 -3.63 4.20 -19.54
C ALA A 993 -3.85 5.03 -18.27
N VAL A 994 -3.01 6.05 -18.04
CA VAL A 994 -3.17 6.94 -16.88
C VAL A 994 -4.45 7.76 -16.99
N SER A 995 -4.73 8.30 -18.17
CA SER A 995 -5.95 9.07 -18.43
C SER A 995 -7.20 8.20 -18.27
N PHE A 996 -7.15 6.94 -18.73
CA PHE A 996 -8.23 5.97 -18.56
C PHE A 996 -8.51 5.68 -17.09
N LEU A 997 -7.47 5.37 -16.31
CA LEU A 997 -7.63 5.09 -14.88
C LEU A 997 -8.17 6.32 -14.13
N PHE A 998 -7.65 7.52 -14.43
CA PHE A 998 -8.20 8.76 -13.91
C PHE A 998 -9.69 8.90 -14.24
N ASP A 999 -10.05 8.80 -15.51
CA ASP A 999 -11.42 9.04 -15.95
C ASP A 999 -12.41 7.97 -15.44
N VAL A 1000 -11.97 6.73 -15.19
CA VAL A 1000 -12.83 5.66 -14.67
C VAL A 1000 -12.98 5.72 -13.16
N LEU A 1001 -11.95 6.12 -12.43
CA LEU A 1001 -11.93 6.05 -10.96
C LEU A 1001 -12.08 7.41 -10.27
N ALA A 1002 -11.79 8.53 -10.92
CA ALA A 1002 -11.80 9.84 -10.25
C ALA A 1002 -13.23 10.25 -9.89
N ASN A 1003 -13.39 10.93 -8.76
CA ASN A 1003 -14.70 11.40 -8.29
C ASN A 1003 -15.28 12.47 -9.22
N ASP A 1004 -14.42 13.36 -9.72
CA ASP A 1004 -14.80 14.49 -10.57
C ASP A 1004 -14.93 14.12 -12.06
N SER A 1005 -14.56 12.88 -12.43
CA SER A 1005 -14.65 12.45 -13.81
C SER A 1005 -16.10 12.19 -14.20
N VAL A 1006 -16.47 12.71 -15.36
CA VAL A 1006 -17.77 12.50 -16.00
C VAL A 1006 -17.98 11.04 -16.43
N TYR A 1007 -16.88 10.29 -16.60
CA TYR A 1007 -16.87 8.87 -17.01
C TYR A 1007 -16.69 7.90 -15.84
N SER A 1008 -16.70 8.42 -14.60
CA SER A 1008 -16.42 7.64 -13.41
C SER A 1008 -17.43 6.53 -13.16
N ILE A 1009 -16.94 5.36 -12.75
CA ILE A 1009 -17.77 4.25 -12.28
C ILE A 1009 -17.99 4.28 -10.76
N VAL A 1010 -17.36 5.23 -10.05
CA VAL A 1010 -17.51 5.36 -8.59
C VAL A 1010 -18.98 5.51 -8.17
N PRO A 1011 -19.83 6.31 -8.86
CA PRO A 1011 -21.26 6.36 -8.55
C PRO A 1011 -21.98 5.03 -8.75
N ASN A 1012 -21.58 4.24 -9.76
CA ASN A 1012 -22.13 2.90 -9.99
C ASN A 1012 -21.73 1.93 -8.87
N ALA A 1013 -20.47 1.97 -8.44
CA ALA A 1013 -19.99 1.18 -7.31
C ALA A 1013 -20.74 1.56 -6.01
N ASP A 1014 -20.93 2.85 -5.75
CA ASP A 1014 -21.71 3.33 -4.59
C ASP A 1014 -23.15 2.81 -4.62
N GLY A 1015 -23.82 2.90 -5.76
CA GLY A 1015 -25.17 2.37 -5.92
C GLY A 1015 -25.25 0.85 -5.77
N LEU A 1016 -24.27 0.10 -6.28
CA LEU A 1016 -24.25 -1.37 -6.15
C LEU A 1016 -24.06 -1.79 -4.69
N LEU A 1017 -23.17 -1.11 -3.97
CA LEU A 1017 -23.02 -1.31 -2.54
C LEU A 1017 -24.30 -0.95 -1.78
N GLU A 1018 -25.00 0.11 -2.17
CA GLU A 1018 -26.30 0.45 -1.59
C GLU A 1018 -27.35 -0.64 -1.83
N VAL A 1019 -27.40 -1.23 -3.04
CA VAL A 1019 -28.29 -2.37 -3.35
C VAL A 1019 -27.94 -3.58 -2.47
N LEU A 1020 -26.67 -3.90 -2.29
CA LEU A 1020 -26.23 -5.00 -1.42
C LEU A 1020 -26.62 -4.77 0.05
N ILE A 1021 -26.44 -3.55 0.55
CA ILE A 1021 -26.79 -3.18 1.94
C ILE A 1021 -28.30 -3.22 2.17
N VAL A 1022 -29.11 -2.79 1.20
CA VAL A 1022 -30.57 -2.82 1.30
C VAL A 1022 -31.13 -4.23 1.12
N SER A 1023 -30.54 -5.05 0.24
CA SER A 1023 -31.04 -6.39 -0.06
C SER A 1023 -30.71 -7.45 1.00
N GLN A 1024 -29.66 -7.22 1.81
CA GLN A 1024 -29.20 -8.06 2.92
C GLN A 1024 -29.22 -9.56 2.55
N PRO A 1025 -28.35 -10.01 1.64
CA PRO A 1025 -28.34 -11.39 1.18
C PRO A 1025 -27.97 -12.34 2.33
N THR A 1026 -28.66 -13.48 2.41
CA THR A 1026 -28.32 -14.56 3.34
C THR A 1026 -27.14 -15.37 2.81
N GLN A 1027 -26.44 -16.09 3.68
CA GLN A 1027 -25.31 -16.96 3.30
C GLN A 1027 -25.66 -17.95 2.17
N ALA A 1028 -26.84 -18.58 2.25
CA ALA A 1028 -27.30 -19.49 1.20
C ALA A 1028 -27.50 -18.78 -0.15
N GLU A 1029 -28.08 -17.58 -0.12
CA GLU A 1029 -28.29 -16.77 -1.34
C GLU A 1029 -26.96 -16.29 -1.94
N VAL A 1030 -25.97 -15.92 -1.11
CA VAL A 1030 -24.62 -15.54 -1.57
C VAL A 1030 -23.92 -16.71 -2.24
N SER A 1031 -23.95 -17.90 -1.63
CA SER A 1031 -23.34 -19.09 -2.21
C SER A 1031 -24.03 -19.44 -3.53
N SER A 1032 -25.37 -19.46 -3.58
CA SER A 1032 -26.09 -19.71 -4.82
C SER A 1032 -25.81 -18.67 -5.93
N LEU A 1033 -25.63 -17.39 -5.61
CA LEU A 1033 -25.23 -16.39 -6.60
C LEU A 1033 -23.85 -16.66 -7.19
N LEU A 1034 -22.89 -17.06 -6.37
CA LEU A 1034 -21.54 -17.37 -6.83
C LEU A 1034 -21.53 -18.68 -7.64
N ASP A 1035 -22.38 -19.66 -7.34
CA ASP A 1035 -22.59 -20.86 -8.17
C ASP A 1035 -23.09 -20.48 -9.55
N LEU A 1036 -24.06 -19.56 -9.63
CA LEU A 1036 -24.55 -19.04 -10.90
C LEU A 1036 -23.47 -18.31 -11.70
N VAL A 1037 -22.59 -17.54 -11.05
CA VAL A 1037 -21.42 -16.94 -11.72
C VAL A 1037 -20.50 -18.02 -12.27
N GLY A 1038 -20.22 -19.07 -11.49
CA GLY A 1038 -19.40 -20.20 -11.93
C GLY A 1038 -20.00 -20.96 -13.12
N VAL A 1039 -21.33 -21.09 -13.17
CA VAL A 1039 -22.08 -21.67 -14.29
C VAL A 1039 -21.88 -20.86 -15.59
N MET A 1040 -21.78 -19.52 -15.52
CA MET A 1040 -21.52 -18.71 -16.72
C MET A 1040 -20.17 -19.01 -17.37
N LEU A 1041 -19.21 -19.49 -16.58
CA LEU A 1041 -17.82 -19.73 -16.95
C LEU A 1041 -17.54 -21.18 -17.38
N THR A 1042 -18.56 -22.03 -17.43
CA THR A 1042 -18.43 -23.45 -17.76
C THR A 1042 -19.25 -23.84 -18.99
N GLU A 1043 -18.85 -24.92 -19.66
CA GLU A 1043 -19.63 -25.55 -20.70
C GLU A 1043 -20.81 -26.35 -20.11
N SER A 1044 -21.64 -26.95 -20.97
CA SER A 1044 -22.83 -27.71 -20.56
C SER A 1044 -22.56 -28.92 -19.65
N ASP A 1045 -21.29 -29.29 -19.46
CA ASP A 1045 -20.87 -30.37 -18.57
C ASP A 1045 -20.64 -29.92 -17.13
N GLY A 1046 -20.67 -28.61 -16.85
CA GLY A 1046 -20.45 -28.03 -15.51
C GLY A 1046 -19.03 -28.15 -14.96
N VAL A 1047 -18.08 -28.58 -15.78
CA VAL A 1047 -16.69 -28.81 -15.34
C VAL A 1047 -15.69 -28.16 -16.28
N THR A 1048 -15.93 -28.20 -17.59
CA THR A 1048 -15.02 -27.63 -18.59
C THR A 1048 -15.21 -26.13 -18.66
N GLN A 1049 -14.11 -25.37 -18.65
CA GLN A 1049 -14.15 -23.91 -18.76
C GLN A 1049 -14.66 -23.46 -20.13
N SER A 1050 -15.51 -22.43 -20.16
CA SER A 1050 -16.07 -21.85 -21.37
C SER A 1050 -15.70 -20.38 -21.47
N TYR A 1051 -15.12 -19.99 -22.62
CA TYR A 1051 -14.78 -18.59 -22.92
C TYR A 1051 -15.91 -17.81 -23.60
N LEU A 1052 -17.16 -18.12 -23.24
CA LEU A 1052 -18.34 -17.59 -23.96
C LEU A 1052 -18.47 -16.06 -23.80
N ILE A 1053 -18.12 -15.50 -22.64
CA ILE A 1053 -18.18 -14.05 -22.41
C ILE A 1053 -17.08 -13.36 -23.23
N SER A 1054 -15.86 -13.91 -23.21
CA SER A 1054 -14.72 -13.45 -24.00
C SER A 1054 -15.02 -13.51 -25.48
N ASP A 1055 -15.63 -14.58 -25.99
CA ASP A 1055 -16.06 -14.69 -27.39
C ASP A 1055 -17.08 -13.60 -27.77
N ILE A 1056 -18.06 -13.32 -26.90
CA ILE A 1056 -19.04 -12.26 -27.16
C ILE A 1056 -18.31 -10.92 -27.29
N LEU A 1057 -17.40 -10.62 -26.36
CA LEU A 1057 -16.67 -9.34 -26.31
C LEU A 1057 -15.62 -9.19 -27.42
N SER A 1058 -14.96 -10.28 -27.82
CA SER A 1058 -13.84 -10.26 -28.76
C SER A 1058 -14.20 -10.64 -30.19
N SER A 1059 -15.36 -11.26 -30.42
CA SER A 1059 -15.79 -11.68 -31.77
C SER A 1059 -17.10 -11.03 -32.20
N ASP A 1060 -18.11 -11.00 -31.32
CA ASP A 1060 -19.45 -10.53 -31.72
C ASP A 1060 -19.61 -9.01 -31.56
N VAL A 1061 -19.16 -8.43 -30.44
CA VAL A 1061 -19.20 -6.98 -30.17
C VAL A 1061 -18.40 -6.15 -31.20
N PRO A 1062 -17.21 -6.55 -31.66
CA PRO A 1062 -16.46 -5.82 -32.69
C PRO A 1062 -17.24 -5.67 -34.00
N ASN A 1063 -17.97 -6.71 -34.42
CA ASN A 1063 -18.81 -6.66 -35.61
C ASN A 1063 -20.01 -5.71 -35.44
N LEU A 1064 -20.61 -5.67 -34.24
CA LEU A 1064 -21.64 -4.69 -33.90
C LEU A 1064 -21.11 -3.24 -33.89
N LEU A 1065 -19.91 -3.03 -33.33
CA LEU A 1065 -19.23 -1.74 -33.32
C LEU A 1065 -18.96 -1.22 -34.73
N ARG A 1066 -18.42 -2.06 -35.62
CA ARG A 1066 -18.17 -1.68 -37.02
C ARG A 1066 -19.45 -1.38 -37.80
N SER A 1067 -20.54 -2.11 -37.52
CA SER A 1067 -21.84 -1.86 -38.16
C SER A 1067 -22.48 -0.52 -37.71
N SER A 1068 -22.25 -0.13 -36.44
CA SER A 1068 -22.75 1.13 -35.87
C SER A 1068 -21.85 2.35 -36.08
N ALA A 1069 -20.55 2.14 -36.30
CA ALA A 1069 -19.55 3.20 -36.46
C ALA A 1069 -19.98 4.33 -37.43
N PRO A 1070 -20.61 4.06 -38.61
CA PRO A 1070 -20.98 5.12 -39.56
C PRO A 1070 -21.99 6.14 -39.03
N HIS A 1071 -22.73 5.84 -37.97
CA HIS A 1071 -23.72 6.73 -37.37
C HIS A 1071 -23.57 6.81 -35.84
N ALA A 1072 -22.37 6.53 -35.34
CA ALA A 1072 -22.01 6.51 -33.92
C ALA A 1072 -22.43 7.79 -33.15
N ARG A 1073 -22.27 8.96 -33.77
CA ARG A 1073 -22.67 10.24 -33.17
C ARG A 1073 -24.17 10.32 -32.90
N GLY A 1074 -24.99 9.85 -33.83
CA GLY A 1074 -26.44 9.81 -33.64
C GLY A 1074 -26.85 8.84 -32.53
N LEU A 1075 -26.18 7.68 -32.47
CA LEU A 1075 -26.38 6.69 -31.42
C LEU A 1075 -26.11 7.26 -30.03
N ILE A 1076 -24.93 7.88 -29.84
CA ILE A 1076 -24.53 8.49 -28.58
C ILE A 1076 -25.48 9.63 -28.17
N GLY A 1077 -25.94 10.44 -29.12
CA GLY A 1077 -26.86 11.54 -28.82
C GLY A 1077 -28.23 11.08 -28.33
N VAL A 1078 -28.80 10.04 -28.93
CA VAL A 1078 -30.06 9.45 -28.42
C VAL A 1078 -29.84 8.77 -27.08
N MET A 1079 -28.71 8.10 -26.89
CA MET A 1079 -28.37 7.45 -25.63
C MET A 1079 -28.15 8.43 -24.49
N ALA A 1080 -27.56 9.60 -24.77
CA ALA A 1080 -27.51 10.71 -23.81
C ALA A 1080 -28.93 11.14 -23.42
N GLY A 1081 -29.84 11.26 -24.40
CA GLY A 1081 -31.23 11.56 -24.15
C GLY A 1081 -32.02 10.47 -23.42
N LEU A 1082 -31.63 9.20 -23.54
CA LEU A 1082 -32.24 8.07 -22.82
C LEU A 1082 -31.77 7.98 -21.37
N ALA A 1083 -30.49 8.28 -21.13
CA ALA A 1083 -29.91 8.33 -19.79
C ALA A 1083 -30.25 9.62 -19.03
N ALA A 1084 -30.86 10.61 -19.70
CA ALA A 1084 -31.18 11.90 -19.10
C ALA A 1084 -32.25 11.76 -18.00
N PRO A 1085 -32.12 12.52 -16.89
CA PRO A 1085 -33.11 12.50 -15.82
C PRO A 1085 -34.51 12.83 -16.33
N ASP A 1086 -35.54 12.16 -15.79
CA ASP A 1086 -36.95 12.35 -16.13
C ASP A 1086 -37.29 12.08 -17.62
N THR A 1087 -36.46 11.34 -18.35
CA THR A 1087 -36.73 10.97 -19.75
C THR A 1087 -37.17 9.52 -19.90
N PHE A 1088 -37.15 8.99 -21.12
CA PHE A 1088 -37.63 7.64 -21.40
C PHE A 1088 -36.94 6.56 -20.58
N GLY A 1089 -35.62 6.63 -20.38
CA GLY A 1089 -34.90 5.62 -19.61
C GLY A 1089 -35.40 5.53 -18.15
N ASP A 1090 -35.55 6.68 -17.48
CA ASP A 1090 -36.08 6.73 -16.11
C ASP A 1090 -37.53 6.26 -16.05
N TYR A 1091 -38.37 6.74 -16.97
CA TYR A 1091 -39.76 6.30 -17.09
C TYR A 1091 -39.86 4.78 -17.26
N PHE A 1092 -39.05 4.25 -18.16
CA PHE A 1092 -38.98 2.84 -18.49
C PHE A 1092 -38.52 1.99 -17.30
N LEU A 1093 -37.47 2.40 -16.59
CA LEU A 1093 -36.96 1.72 -15.40
C LEU A 1093 -37.94 1.77 -14.22
N LEU A 1094 -38.72 2.84 -14.07
CA LEU A 1094 -39.68 3.00 -12.97
C LEU A 1094 -41.00 2.25 -13.20
N ARG A 1095 -41.47 2.19 -14.46
CA ARG A 1095 -42.83 1.72 -14.79
C ARG A 1095 -42.90 0.29 -15.30
N MET A 1096 -41.80 -0.26 -15.82
CA MET A 1096 -41.80 -1.63 -16.32
C MET A 1096 -41.56 -2.66 -15.22
N LYS A 1097 -42.52 -2.77 -14.30
CA LYS A 1097 -42.58 -3.86 -13.34
C LYS A 1097 -43.46 -4.97 -13.93
N SER A 1098 -43.01 -6.21 -13.87
CA SER A 1098 -43.86 -7.36 -14.17
C SER A 1098 -44.60 -7.78 -12.89
N ASP A 1099 -45.88 -8.09 -13.00
CA ASP A 1099 -46.63 -8.78 -11.94
C ASP A 1099 -46.28 -10.27 -11.85
N HIS A 1100 -45.52 -10.79 -12.81
CA HIS A 1100 -45.00 -12.15 -12.83
C HIS A 1100 -43.66 -12.25 -12.08
N SER A 1101 -43.30 -13.49 -11.71
CA SER A 1101 -42.01 -13.74 -11.07
C SER A 1101 -40.87 -13.56 -12.06
N ILE A 1102 -39.69 -13.19 -11.56
CA ILE A 1102 -38.48 -13.00 -12.35
C ILE A 1102 -38.09 -14.29 -13.09
N ASP A 1103 -38.39 -15.46 -12.51
CA ASP A 1103 -38.21 -16.74 -13.18
C ASP A 1103 -39.02 -16.86 -14.49
N GLN A 1104 -40.30 -16.50 -14.45
CA GLN A 1104 -41.16 -16.52 -15.64
C GLN A 1104 -40.69 -15.52 -16.69
N VAL A 1105 -40.22 -14.34 -16.24
CA VAL A 1105 -39.63 -13.33 -17.13
C VAL A 1105 -38.37 -13.84 -17.81
N LEU A 1106 -37.47 -14.51 -17.08
CA LEU A 1106 -36.23 -15.08 -17.64
C LEU A 1106 -36.51 -16.26 -18.58
N ILE A 1107 -37.50 -17.11 -18.27
CA ILE A 1107 -37.96 -18.20 -19.15
C ILE A 1107 -38.42 -17.68 -20.49
N GLU A 1108 -39.35 -16.73 -20.46
CA GLU A 1108 -39.92 -16.20 -21.67
C GLU A 1108 -38.91 -15.37 -22.45
N LEU A 1109 -38.00 -14.67 -21.76
CA LEU A 1109 -36.88 -13.96 -22.41
C LEU A 1109 -35.96 -14.92 -23.16
N GLU A 1110 -35.56 -16.04 -22.54
CA GLU A 1110 -34.75 -17.06 -23.19
C GLU A 1110 -35.42 -17.57 -24.47
N GLN A 1111 -36.70 -17.95 -24.37
CA GLN A 1111 -37.47 -18.51 -25.46
C GLN A 1111 -37.71 -17.49 -26.57
N PHE A 1112 -37.95 -16.23 -26.22
CA PHE A 1112 -38.11 -15.13 -27.17
C PHE A 1112 -36.81 -14.87 -27.93
N LEU A 1113 -35.67 -14.76 -27.23
CA LEU A 1113 -34.35 -14.54 -27.85
C LEU A 1113 -33.94 -15.68 -28.79
N ALA A 1114 -34.31 -16.92 -28.48
CA ALA A 1114 -34.06 -18.09 -29.33
C ALA A 1114 -35.14 -18.31 -30.41
N ALA A 1115 -36.22 -17.51 -30.42
CA ALA A 1115 -37.34 -17.75 -31.32
C ALA A 1115 -36.94 -17.61 -32.79
N PRO A 1116 -37.50 -18.44 -33.69
CA PRO A 1116 -37.27 -18.32 -35.14
C PRO A 1116 -37.59 -16.92 -35.69
N VAL A 1117 -38.51 -16.21 -35.04
CA VAL A 1117 -38.96 -14.86 -35.37
C VAL A 1117 -37.84 -13.81 -35.23
N ILE A 1118 -36.86 -14.04 -34.33
CA ILE A 1118 -35.67 -13.20 -34.15
C ILE A 1118 -34.47 -13.77 -34.93
N GLN A 1119 -34.27 -15.10 -34.86
CA GLN A 1119 -33.08 -15.76 -35.38
C GLN A 1119 -33.12 -16.00 -36.90
N SER A 1120 -34.26 -15.80 -37.56
CA SER A 1120 -34.37 -15.92 -39.03
C SER A 1120 -33.40 -14.96 -39.74
N THR A 1121 -32.73 -15.47 -40.77
CA THR A 1121 -31.83 -14.71 -41.66
C THR A 1121 -32.52 -14.27 -42.96
N GLY A 1122 -33.75 -14.73 -43.20
CA GLY A 1122 -34.52 -14.40 -44.41
C GLY A 1122 -35.25 -13.05 -44.31
N PRO A 1123 -35.41 -12.31 -45.42
CA PRO A 1123 -36.26 -11.12 -45.49
C PRO A 1123 -37.74 -11.54 -45.55
N ASP A 1124 -38.31 -11.86 -44.40
CA ASP A 1124 -39.71 -12.28 -44.21
C ASP A 1124 -40.42 -11.22 -43.34
N PRO A 1125 -41.68 -10.82 -43.65
CA PRO A 1125 -42.52 -10.03 -42.74
C PRO A 1125 -42.58 -10.56 -41.30
N ASN A 1126 -42.45 -11.87 -41.11
CA ASN A 1126 -42.43 -12.54 -39.80
C ASN A 1126 -41.07 -12.42 -39.07
N ASN A 1127 -40.05 -11.81 -39.69
CA ASN A 1127 -38.76 -11.57 -39.05
C ASN A 1127 -38.76 -10.21 -38.36
N ILE A 1128 -38.77 -10.19 -37.03
CA ILE A 1128 -38.83 -8.95 -36.24
C ILE A 1128 -37.67 -8.03 -36.58
N LEU A 1129 -36.44 -8.55 -36.66
CA LEU A 1129 -35.25 -7.72 -36.92
C LEU A 1129 -35.28 -7.13 -38.33
N TYR A 1130 -35.81 -7.86 -39.32
CA TYR A 1130 -35.97 -7.34 -40.68
C TYR A 1130 -37.04 -6.24 -40.76
N SER A 1131 -38.20 -6.47 -40.14
CA SER A 1131 -39.28 -5.48 -40.05
C SER A 1131 -38.85 -4.24 -39.27
N ALA A 1132 -38.12 -4.43 -38.18
CA ALA A 1132 -37.51 -3.41 -37.34
C ALA A 1132 -36.55 -2.50 -38.10
N GLY A 1133 -35.62 -3.11 -38.83
CA GLY A 1133 -34.65 -2.37 -39.64
C GLY A 1133 -35.30 -1.61 -40.79
N THR A 1134 -36.33 -2.19 -41.42
CA THR A 1134 -37.08 -1.55 -42.51
C THR A 1134 -37.92 -0.37 -42.03
N LEU A 1135 -38.54 -0.48 -40.85
CA LEU A 1135 -39.27 0.64 -40.22
C LEU A 1135 -38.32 1.77 -39.83
N SER A 1136 -37.22 1.44 -39.16
CA SER A 1136 -36.20 2.42 -38.73
C SER A 1136 -35.65 3.20 -39.92
N LYS A 1137 -35.41 2.52 -41.04
CA LYS A 1137 -35.04 3.13 -42.32
C LYS A 1137 -36.06 4.15 -42.80
N ALA A 1138 -37.36 3.78 -42.82
CA ALA A 1138 -38.42 4.65 -43.28
C ALA A 1138 -38.56 5.91 -42.41
N ILE A 1139 -38.50 5.76 -41.08
CA ILE A 1139 -38.56 6.88 -40.14
C ILE A 1139 -37.33 7.79 -40.31
N ALA A 1140 -36.13 7.21 -40.46
CA ALA A 1140 -34.92 7.96 -40.72
C ALA A 1140 -34.98 8.74 -42.05
N ASP A 1141 -35.50 8.13 -43.12
CA ASP A 1141 -35.70 8.77 -44.43
C ASP A 1141 -36.66 9.97 -44.35
N ILE A 1142 -37.74 9.84 -43.55
CA ILE A 1142 -38.72 10.90 -43.36
C ILE A 1142 -38.13 12.06 -42.55
N LYS A 1143 -37.49 11.76 -41.40
CA LYS A 1143 -36.89 12.77 -40.53
C LYS A 1143 -35.72 13.50 -41.22
N ALA A 1144 -34.94 12.80 -42.05
CA ALA A 1144 -33.84 13.40 -42.83
C ALA A 1144 -34.31 14.31 -43.98
N GLN A 1145 -35.51 14.10 -44.53
CA GLN A 1145 -36.02 14.92 -45.64
C GLN A 1145 -36.49 16.32 -45.23
N GLY A 1146 -36.77 16.53 -43.93
CA GLY A 1146 -37.24 17.82 -43.40
C GLY A 1146 -38.51 18.38 -44.06
N ARG A 1147 -38.99 19.53 -43.60
CA ARG A 1147 -40.10 20.26 -44.23
C ARG A 1147 -39.76 20.57 -45.70
N LYS A 1148 -40.47 19.97 -46.66
CA LYS A 1148 -40.39 20.37 -48.07
C LYS A 1148 -41.37 21.51 -48.33
N THR A 1149 -40.86 22.74 -48.35
CA THR A 1149 -41.58 23.87 -48.93
C THR A 1149 -41.60 23.72 -50.45
N GLY A 1150 -42.72 23.19 -50.95
CA GLY A 1150 -43.30 23.39 -52.28
C GLY A 1150 -42.41 23.21 -53.51
N VAL A 1151 -42.69 22.16 -54.30
CA VAL A 1151 -43.12 22.32 -55.71
C VAL A 1151 -44.02 21.13 -56.10
N GLY A 1152 -45.22 21.46 -56.57
CA GLY A 1152 -46.09 20.74 -57.51
C GLY A 1152 -46.10 19.21 -57.49
N GLY A 1153 -47.01 18.63 -56.71
CA GLY A 1153 -47.35 17.19 -56.78
C GLY A 1153 -48.00 16.61 -55.53
N TYR A 1154 -48.03 17.35 -54.41
CA TYR A 1154 -48.58 16.90 -53.13
C TYR A 1154 -49.84 17.72 -52.76
N TRP A 1155 -50.85 17.06 -52.20
CA TRP A 1155 -52.27 17.51 -52.18
C TRP A 1155 -52.76 18.17 -50.87
N PHE A 1156 -51.88 18.63 -49.98
CA PHE A 1156 -52.32 19.41 -48.80
C PHE A 1156 -51.48 20.66 -48.57
N GLU A 1157 -52.16 21.81 -48.48
CA GLU A 1157 -51.73 23.00 -47.76
C GLU A 1157 -52.00 22.78 -46.26
N ASP A 1158 -50.99 23.05 -45.42
CA ASP A 1158 -51.09 23.09 -43.96
C ASP A 1158 -51.22 24.57 -43.55
N HIS A 1159 -52.35 24.98 -42.96
CA HIS A 1159 -52.43 26.20 -42.15
C HIS A 1159 -53.66 26.19 -41.23
N TRP A 1160 -53.51 26.66 -39.97
CA TRP A 1160 -54.59 27.48 -39.38
C TRP A 1160 -54.23 28.63 -38.39
N ASN A 1161 -53.00 28.83 -37.87
CA ASN A 1161 -52.62 30.11 -37.23
C ASN A 1161 -51.10 30.39 -37.08
N VAL A 1162 -50.70 31.66 -37.13
CA VAL A 1162 -49.28 32.13 -37.03
C VAL A 1162 -48.64 31.86 -35.66
N THR A 1163 -49.43 31.50 -34.65
CA THR A 1163 -49.00 31.32 -33.25
C THR A 1163 -49.11 29.88 -32.74
N GLU A 1164 -49.47 28.91 -33.58
CA GLU A 1164 -49.52 27.50 -33.19
C GLU A 1164 -48.12 26.86 -33.33
N GLN A 1165 -47.56 26.33 -32.25
CA GLN A 1165 -46.26 25.64 -32.25
C GLN A 1165 -46.40 24.25 -32.89
N GLY A 1166 -46.40 24.22 -34.22
CA GLY A 1166 -46.44 22.99 -35.01
C GLY A 1166 -45.08 22.30 -35.06
N ASN A 1167 -44.77 21.49 -34.05
CA ASN A 1167 -43.65 20.54 -34.11
C ASN A 1167 -43.79 19.39 -33.09
N THR A 1168 -44.99 18.81 -32.96
CA THR A 1168 -45.14 17.56 -32.21
C THR A 1168 -44.96 16.36 -33.14
N VAL A 1169 -44.46 15.25 -32.60
CA VAL A 1169 -44.37 13.97 -33.33
C VAL A 1169 -45.73 13.59 -33.95
N PHE A 1170 -46.85 13.94 -33.30
CA PHE A 1170 -48.20 13.71 -33.83
C PHE A 1170 -48.47 14.37 -35.19
N ASP A 1171 -47.96 15.58 -35.46
CA ASP A 1171 -48.14 16.26 -36.75
C ASP A 1171 -47.30 15.60 -37.86
N SER A 1172 -46.12 15.10 -37.50
CA SER A 1172 -45.24 14.35 -38.41
C SER A 1172 -45.81 12.96 -38.71
N LEU A 1173 -46.49 12.34 -37.74
CA LEU A 1173 -47.18 11.06 -37.89
C LEU A 1173 -48.46 11.18 -38.71
N ASN A 1174 -49.23 12.25 -38.53
CA ASN A 1174 -50.40 12.56 -39.36
C ASN A 1174 -50.01 12.72 -40.85
N TYR A 1175 -48.83 13.30 -41.11
CA TYR A 1175 -48.24 13.37 -42.44
C TYR A 1175 -47.82 11.98 -42.98
N ILE A 1176 -47.24 11.12 -42.14
CA ILE A 1176 -46.83 9.74 -42.49
C ILE A 1176 -48.00 8.86 -42.91
N PHE A 1177 -49.14 8.92 -42.21
CA PHE A 1177 -50.30 8.07 -42.50
C PHE A 1177 -51.14 8.50 -43.72
N SER A 1178 -50.82 9.65 -44.33
CA SER A 1178 -51.53 10.18 -45.50
C SER A 1178 -50.96 9.71 -46.85
N ARG A 1179 -49.86 8.93 -46.86
CA ARG A 1179 -49.12 8.57 -48.07
C ARG A 1179 -49.51 7.20 -48.62
N LYS A 1180 -50.21 7.18 -49.75
CA LYS A 1180 -50.30 6.00 -50.62
C LYS A 1180 -48.95 5.75 -51.30
N VAL A 1181 -48.36 4.58 -51.06
CA VAL A 1181 -47.30 4.01 -51.90
C VAL A 1181 -47.93 3.57 -53.23
N ARG A 1182 -47.22 3.77 -54.34
CA ARG A 1182 -47.62 3.29 -55.66
C ARG A 1182 -46.90 2.00 -55.97
#